data_AF-A0A890CBE2-F1
#
_entry.id   AF-A0A890CBE2-F1
#
_cell.length_a   1.000
_cell.length_b   1.000
_cell.length_c   1.000
_cell.angle_alpha   90.00
_cell.angle_beta   90.00
_cell.angle_gamma   90.00
#
_symmetry.space_group_name_H-M   'P 1'
#
loop_
_entity.id
_entity.type
_entity.pdbx_description
1 polymer ?
#
loop_
_entity_poly.entity_id
_entity_poly.type
_entity_poly.pdbx_seq_one_letter_code
_entity_poly.pdbx_strand_id
1 'polypeptide(L)'
;MKDFVQILNRVSSRRCSNTTTNERELRDLTNNRFKYPEIDKDRLDPNIAECEGLNGKFEDIDFNGRRAAIINRLFEKRRKGELGRQPKCLFILLMLGFFSLGGGFFILFLHPYDFLFKLKIVFQDGGEIFEMWRKPEAQVNLKVYLFNITNAEEYLSGQDEKLKLEEVGPYAYREGLEHKILGFNDNGTLNAVPLHPLTWLEDMSEGNKEDDILYLPHIALLSIAHVVSKQSFVTRFALNNLITLTNSQPLVRMTAREFMMGYKSQLMTLGNTFMPGWISFDSLGLIDRMYDFTEDYETIFTGETDVGLSGLVDTYRGSTDLPHWQGKHCSNVQNASDGTKFQGGVGRNDTILFYRKSLCRSATLRPVEEGVKSGMSAYRYTFSEHMLDNGKYLEENKCFCREGVCLPDGLIDVTDCYYGFPIALSYPHFYQGEDILFGKVEGLAPKKEDHETSFWVQTESGLPLAVSTKIQINMALGDLSAITNVGRFTNMYLPLLWFEIGMYQLPPSLENRFKMYLNVLPVVEQVAMYALFVVGALLVTFTIYIVTFKVMFKFDKNMHKGIWLNKCGSKIYSQCEIPMTDADDKCTKLNNKLNERISLNDRNSIKGGKSSSYEAVDQSDSESEFDLEVIDDECQFDGSNVTGNVDDLKLQISH
;
A
#
# COMPACT_ATOMS: atom_id res chain seq x y z
N MET A 1 -14.85 1.62 -26.29
CA MET A 1 -15.12 0.24 -26.77
C MET A 1 -14.72 0.03 -28.24
N LYS A 2 -14.83 1.05 -29.12
CA LYS A 2 -14.28 0.99 -30.50
C LYS A 2 -12.75 1.14 -30.57
N ASP A 3 -12.14 1.85 -29.61
CA ASP A 3 -10.68 2.06 -29.60
C ASP A 3 -9.90 0.81 -29.12
N PHE A 4 -10.54 -0.04 -28.32
CA PHE A 4 -9.98 -1.30 -27.84
C PHE A 4 -9.76 -2.33 -28.96
N VAL A 5 -10.57 -2.26 -30.03
CA VAL A 5 -10.47 -3.16 -31.20
C VAL A 5 -9.37 -2.70 -32.17
N GLN A 6 -9.04 -1.40 -32.18
CA GLN A 6 -7.96 -0.88 -33.04
C GLN A 6 -6.55 -1.21 -32.52
N ILE A 7 -6.40 -1.38 -31.20
CA ILE A 7 -5.13 -1.73 -30.56
C ILE A 7 -4.77 -3.20 -30.82
N LEU A 8 -5.74 -4.11 -30.72
CA LEU A 8 -5.53 -5.54 -31.02
C LEU A 8 -5.12 -5.79 -32.48
N ASN A 9 -5.65 -5.00 -33.42
CA ASN A 9 -5.29 -5.09 -34.84
C ASN A 9 -3.91 -4.50 -35.18
N ARG A 10 -3.32 -3.68 -34.29
CA ARG A 10 -1.95 -3.14 -34.46
C ARG A 10 -0.86 -4.10 -33.97
N VAL A 11 -1.19 -4.99 -33.04
CA VAL A 11 -0.25 -5.98 -32.46
C VAL A 11 -0.10 -7.21 -33.37
N SER A 12 -1.10 -7.53 -34.19
CA SER A 12 -1.09 -8.72 -35.05
C SER A 12 -0.35 -8.56 -36.39
N SER A 13 0.25 -7.40 -36.68
CA SER A 13 0.86 -7.13 -37.99
C SER A 13 2.38 -6.99 -37.95
N ARG A 14 3.12 -8.10 -37.76
CA ARG A 14 4.49 -8.25 -38.33
C ARG A 14 4.81 -9.70 -38.76
N ARG A 15 4.73 -9.87 -40.09
CA ARG A 15 5.56 -10.66 -41.03
C ARG A 15 5.89 -12.13 -40.72
N CYS A 16 5.20 -13.02 -41.44
CA CYS A 16 5.79 -14.23 -41.99
C CYS A 16 6.95 -13.88 -42.96
N SER A 17 8.07 -14.57 -42.83
CA SER A 17 9.05 -14.73 -43.90
C SER A 17 9.13 -16.20 -44.30
N ASN A 18 8.84 -16.47 -45.56
CA ASN A 18 9.03 -17.77 -46.21
C ASN A 18 10.52 -18.13 -46.26
N THR A 19 10.84 -19.41 -46.07
CA THR A 19 11.99 -20.03 -46.73
C THR A 19 11.66 -21.48 -47.05
N THR A 20 11.41 -21.74 -48.32
CA THR A 20 11.42 -23.04 -48.98
C THR A 20 12.85 -23.56 -49.05
N THR A 21 13.13 -24.78 -48.58
CA THR A 21 13.84 -25.84 -49.35
C THR A 21 14.01 -27.14 -48.56
N ASN A 22 13.99 -28.23 -49.33
CA ASN A 22 14.51 -29.59 -49.07
C ASN A 22 13.56 -30.64 -48.46
N GLU A 23 12.63 -31.09 -49.31
CA GLU A 23 12.33 -32.52 -49.46
C GLU A 23 13.57 -33.26 -49.98
N ARG A 24 14.24 -34.01 -49.10
CA ARG A 24 15.07 -35.22 -49.32
C ARG A 24 15.78 -35.49 -47.99
N GLU A 25 15.90 -36.76 -47.62
CA GLU A 25 16.43 -37.24 -46.33
C GLU A 25 15.42 -37.41 -45.18
N LEU A 26 14.39 -38.24 -45.39
CA LEU A 26 13.84 -39.10 -44.33
C LEU A 26 13.12 -40.34 -44.90
N ARG A 27 13.55 -40.77 -46.10
CA ARG A 27 13.22 -42.06 -46.72
C ARG A 27 14.53 -42.82 -46.94
N ASP A 28 15.18 -43.19 -45.86
CA ASP A 28 16.23 -44.22 -45.86
C ASP A 28 16.44 -44.59 -44.41
N LEU A 29 15.70 -45.59 -43.92
CA LEU A 29 16.03 -46.43 -42.76
C LEU A 29 14.96 -47.53 -42.51
N THR A 30 14.32 -48.03 -43.58
CA THR A 30 13.56 -49.29 -43.54
C THR A 30 14.05 -50.20 -44.65
N ASN A 31 15.22 -50.80 -44.42
CA ASN A 31 15.66 -52.05 -45.04
C ASN A 31 16.96 -52.49 -44.37
N ASN A 32 16.88 -53.40 -43.40
CA ASN A 32 17.82 -54.51 -43.34
C ASN A 32 17.28 -55.68 -42.51
N ARG A 33 17.51 -56.84 -43.10
CA ARG A 33 16.94 -58.16 -42.85
C ARG A 33 18.04 -59.00 -42.19
N PHE A 34 17.77 -59.72 -41.11
CA PHE A 34 18.61 -60.84 -40.67
C PHE A 34 17.84 -62.16 -40.85
N LYS A 35 18.54 -63.17 -41.39
CA LYS A 35 18.04 -64.49 -41.85
C LYS A 35 18.62 -65.62 -40.97
N TYR A 36 17.76 -66.61 -40.63
CA TYR A 36 17.92 -68.10 -40.55
C TYR A 36 18.93 -68.76 -39.57
N PRO A 37 18.79 -70.06 -39.17
CA PRO A 37 18.26 -71.27 -39.87
C PRO A 37 17.09 -72.00 -39.15
N GLU A 38 16.12 -72.65 -39.81
CA GLU A 38 16.11 -73.88 -40.64
C GLU A 38 16.41 -75.17 -39.83
N ILE A 39 15.35 -75.87 -39.39
CA ILE A 39 15.39 -77.27 -38.91
C ILE A 39 14.17 -78.03 -39.48
N ASP A 40 14.51 -78.93 -40.39
CA ASP A 40 14.01 -80.26 -40.75
C ASP A 40 12.50 -80.58 -40.88
N LYS A 41 12.15 -81.06 -42.08
CA LYS A 41 10.90 -81.74 -42.43
C LYS A 41 11.27 -83.11 -42.99
N ASP A 42 10.99 -84.17 -42.25
CA ASP A 42 10.68 -85.50 -42.79
C ASP A 42 10.27 -86.47 -41.67
N ARG A 43 8.95 -86.69 -41.51
CA ARG A 43 8.32 -88.04 -41.42
C ARG A 43 6.86 -87.96 -40.96
N LEU A 44 6.05 -88.74 -41.69
CA LEU A 44 4.75 -89.34 -41.33
C LEU A 44 3.48 -88.54 -41.67
N ASP A 45 3.08 -88.64 -42.93
CA ASP A 45 1.68 -88.79 -43.37
C ASP A 45 1.12 -90.18 -42.93
N PRO A 46 -0.21 -90.47 -42.98
CA PRO A 46 -1.25 -89.82 -43.81
C PRO A 46 -2.67 -89.64 -43.20
N ASN A 47 -3.53 -89.02 -44.02
CA ASN A 47 -5.02 -89.07 -44.09
C ASN A 47 -5.80 -88.03 -43.27
N ILE A 48 -6.20 -86.92 -43.90
CA ILE A 48 -7.43 -86.71 -44.72
C ILE A 48 -8.68 -86.44 -43.86
N ALA A 49 -9.07 -85.17 -43.91
CA ALA A 49 -10.43 -84.61 -43.89
C ALA A 49 -11.39 -85.05 -42.77
N GLU A 50 -11.47 -84.24 -41.72
CA GLU A 50 -12.75 -83.70 -41.23
C GLU A 50 -12.50 -82.53 -40.27
N CYS A 51 -13.41 -81.56 -40.29
CA CYS A 51 -13.53 -80.43 -39.35
C CYS A 51 -12.68 -79.18 -39.61
N GLU A 52 -12.93 -78.51 -40.75
CA GLU A 52 -12.97 -77.04 -40.73
C GLU A 52 -14.22 -76.58 -39.96
N GLY A 53 -14.00 -75.86 -38.86
CA GLY A 53 -15.06 -75.18 -38.14
C GLY A 53 -14.66 -74.92 -36.70
N LEU A 54 -14.52 -73.64 -36.36
CA LEU A 54 -14.24 -73.08 -35.02
C LEU A 54 -12.75 -72.84 -34.72
N ASN A 55 -12.18 -71.79 -35.32
CA ASN A 55 -11.35 -70.87 -34.55
C ASN A 55 -11.21 -69.52 -35.26
N GLY A 56 -11.84 -68.50 -34.69
CA GLY A 56 -11.76 -67.14 -35.20
C GLY A 56 -12.90 -66.28 -34.69
N LYS A 57 -12.89 -65.98 -33.38
CA LYS A 57 -13.54 -64.81 -32.74
C LYS A 57 -13.44 -64.93 -31.22
N PHE A 58 -12.30 -64.54 -30.65
CA PHE A 58 -12.27 -64.01 -29.29
C PHE A 58 -11.10 -63.04 -29.23
N GLU A 59 -11.30 -61.93 -28.52
CA GLU A 59 -10.38 -60.77 -28.38
C GLU A 59 -10.45 -59.74 -29.52
N ASP A 60 -11.42 -58.82 -29.40
CA ASP A 60 -11.32 -57.39 -29.82
C ASP A 60 -12.67 -56.63 -29.74
N ILE A 61 -13.76 -57.30 -29.36
CA ILE A 61 -15.11 -56.71 -29.45
C ILE A 61 -15.57 -56.00 -28.15
N ASP A 62 -14.97 -56.24 -26.97
CA ASP A 62 -15.55 -55.77 -25.69
C ASP A 62 -15.20 -54.31 -25.32
N PHE A 63 -14.07 -53.76 -25.77
CA PHE A 63 -13.66 -52.41 -25.34
C PHE A 63 -14.28 -51.28 -26.16
N ASN A 64 -14.33 -51.43 -27.50
CA ASN A 64 -14.94 -50.43 -28.39
C ASN A 64 -16.49 -50.44 -28.32
N GLY A 65 -17.10 -51.60 -28.07
CA GLY A 65 -18.55 -51.74 -27.90
C GLY A 65 -19.08 -51.00 -26.68
N ARG A 66 -18.36 -51.04 -25.55
CA ARG A 66 -18.74 -50.32 -24.31
C ARG A 66 -18.62 -48.80 -24.50
N ARG A 67 -17.57 -48.32 -25.18
CA ARG A 67 -17.38 -46.88 -25.46
C ARG A 67 -18.45 -46.34 -26.41
N ALA A 68 -18.77 -47.08 -27.48
CA ALA A 68 -19.80 -46.70 -28.44
C ALA A 68 -21.22 -46.76 -27.84
N ALA A 69 -21.51 -47.72 -26.96
CA ALA A 69 -22.80 -47.82 -26.27
C ALA A 69 -23.04 -46.68 -25.26
N ILE A 70 -21.98 -46.18 -24.61
CA ILE A 70 -22.04 -45.04 -23.67
C ILE A 70 -22.32 -43.74 -24.44
N ILE A 71 -21.64 -43.52 -25.57
CA ILE A 71 -21.82 -42.31 -26.41
C ILE A 71 -23.20 -42.31 -27.08
N ASN A 72 -23.66 -43.45 -27.61
CA ASN A 72 -24.96 -43.54 -28.26
C ASN A 72 -26.16 -43.35 -27.31
N ARG A 73 -26.06 -43.70 -26.01
CA ARG A 73 -27.13 -43.45 -25.03
C ARG A 73 -27.17 -42.03 -24.47
N LEU A 74 -26.07 -41.28 -24.57
CA LEU A 74 -26.05 -39.86 -24.20
C LEU A 74 -26.79 -38.97 -25.24
N PHE A 75 -26.89 -39.42 -26.48
CA PHE A 75 -27.47 -38.66 -27.61
C PHE A 75 -28.74 -39.26 -28.25
N GLU A 76 -29.30 -40.36 -27.74
CA GLU A 76 -30.48 -40.99 -28.34
C GLU A 76 -31.81 -40.22 -28.10
N LYS A 77 -32.57 -40.08 -29.18
CA LYS A 77 -33.87 -39.40 -29.29
C LYS A 77 -34.95 -40.18 -28.52
N ARG A 78 -35.55 -39.57 -27.49
CA ARG A 78 -36.57 -40.19 -26.60
C ARG A 78 -37.80 -40.71 -27.36
N ARG A 79 -38.26 -41.92 -27.02
CA ARG A 79 -39.62 -42.42 -27.35
C ARG A 79 -40.69 -41.65 -26.56
N LYS A 80 -41.82 -41.36 -27.24
CA LYS A 80 -43.01 -40.69 -26.69
C LYS A 80 -43.59 -41.46 -25.49
N GLY A 81 -43.79 -40.79 -24.36
CA GLY A 81 -44.71 -41.26 -23.30
C GLY A 81 -44.24 -41.18 -21.85
N GLU A 82 -42.94 -41.09 -21.57
CA GLU A 82 -42.44 -40.96 -20.20
C GLU A 82 -41.98 -39.52 -19.91
N LEU A 83 -42.51 -38.91 -18.84
CA LEU A 83 -42.08 -37.61 -18.34
C LEU A 83 -40.68 -37.75 -17.70
N GLY A 84 -39.65 -37.93 -18.52
CA GLY A 84 -38.26 -38.03 -18.08
C GLY A 84 -37.77 -36.69 -17.54
N ARG A 85 -37.67 -36.59 -16.20
CA ARG A 85 -37.06 -35.46 -15.48
C ARG A 85 -35.64 -35.24 -16.02
N GLN A 86 -35.46 -34.13 -16.74
CA GLN A 86 -34.34 -33.92 -17.67
C GLN A 86 -32.97 -33.85 -16.96
N PRO A 87 -31.88 -34.34 -17.58
CA PRO A 87 -30.49 -34.14 -17.10
C PRO A 87 -30.01 -32.69 -17.22
N LYS A 88 -30.89 -31.75 -17.60
CA LYS A 88 -30.59 -30.32 -17.69
C LYS A 88 -30.03 -29.76 -16.39
N CYS A 89 -30.54 -30.19 -15.24
CA CYS A 89 -30.06 -29.74 -13.94
C CYS A 89 -28.60 -30.17 -13.68
N LEU A 90 -28.22 -31.40 -14.05
CA LEU A 90 -26.84 -31.88 -13.90
C LEU A 90 -25.88 -31.17 -14.87
N PHE A 91 -26.33 -30.92 -16.10
CA PHE A 91 -25.56 -30.14 -17.07
C PHE A 91 -25.36 -28.69 -16.62
N ILE A 92 -26.39 -28.06 -16.05
CA ILE A 92 -26.30 -26.70 -15.49
C ILE A 92 -25.32 -26.67 -14.31
N LEU A 93 -25.36 -27.65 -13.39
CA LEU A 93 -24.42 -27.74 -12.27
C LEU A 93 -22.97 -27.94 -12.73
N LEU A 94 -22.75 -28.76 -13.76
CA LEU A 94 -21.42 -28.98 -14.34
C LEU A 94 -20.90 -27.69 -15.00
N MET A 95 -21.75 -27.01 -15.77
CA MET A 95 -21.42 -25.72 -16.37
C MET A 95 -21.10 -24.69 -15.28
N LEU A 96 -21.90 -24.59 -14.23
CA LEU A 96 -21.67 -23.69 -13.09
C LEU A 96 -20.32 -24.00 -12.41
N GLY A 97 -19.99 -25.28 -12.24
CA GLY A 97 -18.70 -25.72 -11.71
C GLY A 97 -17.51 -25.28 -12.58
N PHE A 98 -17.60 -25.45 -13.90
CA PHE A 98 -16.57 -24.98 -14.83
C PHE A 98 -16.49 -23.45 -14.90
N PHE A 99 -17.62 -22.73 -14.84
CA PHE A 99 -17.62 -21.27 -14.76
C PHE A 99 -16.99 -20.77 -13.46
N SER A 100 -17.25 -21.43 -12.32
CA SER A 100 -16.62 -21.11 -11.04
C SER A 100 -15.11 -21.32 -11.09
N LEU A 101 -14.65 -22.47 -11.61
CA LEU A 101 -13.23 -22.72 -11.82
C LEU A 101 -12.61 -21.71 -12.80
N GLY A 102 -13.31 -21.41 -13.90
CA GLY A 102 -12.90 -20.39 -14.87
C GLY A 102 -12.78 -19.00 -14.26
N GLY A 103 -13.71 -18.63 -13.37
CA GLY A 103 -13.64 -17.39 -12.59
C GLY A 103 -12.45 -17.36 -11.63
N GLY A 104 -12.16 -18.48 -10.95
CA GLY A 104 -10.96 -18.62 -10.12
C GLY A 104 -9.68 -18.46 -10.94
N PHE A 105 -9.58 -19.11 -12.10
CA PHE A 105 -8.47 -18.93 -13.03
C PHE A 105 -8.38 -17.49 -13.55
N PHE A 106 -9.50 -16.84 -13.85
CA PHE A 106 -9.52 -15.46 -14.30
C PHE A 106 -8.89 -14.52 -13.26
N ILE A 107 -9.24 -14.68 -11.98
CA ILE A 107 -8.63 -13.92 -10.89
C ILE A 107 -7.14 -14.23 -10.77
N LEU A 108 -6.77 -15.52 -10.79
CA LEU A 108 -5.38 -15.96 -10.69
C LEU A 108 -4.49 -15.43 -11.81
N PHE A 109 -4.99 -15.31 -13.05
CA PHE A 109 -4.19 -14.86 -14.19
C PHE A 109 -4.18 -13.35 -14.37
N LEU A 110 -5.27 -12.66 -14.06
CA LEU A 110 -5.40 -11.22 -14.35
C LEU A 110 -5.15 -10.32 -13.15
N HIS A 111 -5.18 -10.84 -11.91
CA HIS A 111 -5.05 -10.06 -10.69
C HIS A 111 -5.87 -8.75 -10.76
N PRO A 112 -7.22 -8.85 -10.87
CA PRO A 112 -8.08 -7.68 -11.03
C PRO A 112 -7.86 -6.59 -10.00
N TYR A 113 -7.46 -6.92 -8.77
CA TYR A 113 -7.07 -5.91 -7.77
C TYR A 113 -5.87 -5.10 -8.25
N ASP A 114 -4.75 -5.74 -8.61
CA ASP A 114 -3.52 -5.06 -9.05
C ASP A 114 -3.79 -4.17 -10.27
N PHE A 115 -4.64 -4.63 -11.19
CA PHE A 115 -5.06 -3.84 -12.34
C PHE A 115 -5.82 -2.57 -11.91
N LEU A 116 -6.80 -2.70 -11.01
CA LEU A 116 -7.57 -1.57 -10.49
C LEU A 116 -6.71 -0.61 -9.65
N PHE A 117 -5.79 -1.15 -8.87
CA PHE A 117 -4.85 -0.40 -8.04
C PHE A 117 -3.95 0.48 -8.91
N LYS A 118 -3.33 -0.11 -9.94
CA LYS A 118 -2.51 0.62 -10.91
C LYS A 118 -3.31 1.70 -11.63
N LEU A 119 -4.52 1.38 -12.08
CA LEU A 119 -5.41 2.34 -12.73
C LEU A 119 -5.75 3.54 -11.81
N LYS A 120 -5.99 3.29 -10.52
CA LYS A 120 -6.33 4.34 -9.55
C LYS A 120 -5.16 5.24 -9.19
N ILE A 121 -3.94 4.70 -9.14
CA ILE A 121 -2.75 5.46 -8.73
C ILE A 121 -2.25 6.40 -9.83
N VAL A 122 -2.41 6.02 -11.10
CA VAL A 122 -2.03 6.89 -12.21
C VAL A 122 -2.84 8.18 -12.17
N PHE A 123 -2.16 9.32 -12.21
CA PHE A 123 -2.81 10.62 -12.21
C PHE A 123 -3.48 10.87 -13.56
N GLN A 124 -4.80 10.96 -13.51
CA GLN A 124 -5.65 11.30 -14.63
C GLN A 124 -6.61 12.40 -14.18
N ASP A 125 -7.04 13.24 -15.11
CA ASP A 125 -8.01 14.28 -14.82
C ASP A 125 -9.32 13.67 -14.28
N GLY A 126 -9.80 14.17 -13.15
CA GLY A 126 -10.93 13.60 -12.40
C GLY A 126 -10.65 12.28 -11.67
N GLY A 127 -9.40 11.80 -11.68
CA GLY A 127 -8.97 10.62 -10.94
C GLY A 127 -8.98 10.86 -9.43
N GLU A 128 -9.47 9.88 -8.67
CA GLU A 128 -9.65 10.01 -7.22
C GLU A 128 -8.32 10.27 -6.45
N ILE A 129 -7.26 9.52 -6.76
CA ILE A 129 -5.94 9.70 -6.11
C ILE A 129 -5.28 11.01 -6.56
N PHE A 130 -5.45 11.38 -7.83
CA PHE A 130 -5.00 12.66 -8.35
C PHE A 130 -5.66 13.83 -7.62
N GLU A 131 -6.97 13.78 -7.39
CA GLU A 131 -7.69 14.83 -6.66
C GLU A 131 -7.25 14.92 -5.19
N MET A 132 -6.99 13.77 -4.55
CA MET A 132 -6.39 13.75 -3.21
C MET A 132 -4.98 14.32 -3.19
N TRP A 133 -4.15 14.06 -4.20
CA TRP A 133 -2.83 14.67 -4.29
C TRP A 133 -2.90 16.18 -4.60
N ARG A 134 -3.84 16.58 -5.46
CA ARG A 134 -4.07 17.97 -5.86
C ARG A 134 -4.49 18.83 -4.67
N LYS A 135 -5.39 18.33 -3.82
CA LYS A 135 -5.89 19.05 -2.65
C LYS A 135 -6.25 18.06 -1.54
N PRO A 136 -5.26 17.56 -0.79
CA PRO A 136 -5.52 16.56 0.25
C PRO A 136 -6.29 17.17 1.42
N GLU A 137 -7.20 16.38 1.99
CA GLU A 137 -7.90 16.71 3.25
C GLU A 137 -7.01 16.51 4.49
N ALA A 138 -5.71 16.28 4.30
CA ALA A 138 -4.75 16.04 5.37
C ALA A 138 -4.61 17.28 6.27
N GLN A 139 -4.61 17.05 7.58
CA GLN A 139 -4.38 18.09 8.58
C GLN A 139 -2.88 18.18 8.86
N VAL A 140 -2.17 18.94 8.02
CA VAL A 140 -0.76 19.27 8.26
C VAL A 140 -0.70 20.52 9.12
N ASN A 141 0.06 20.46 10.20
CA ASN A 141 0.28 21.58 11.10
C ASN A 141 1.75 21.98 11.08
N LEU A 142 1.99 23.28 10.97
CA LEU A 142 3.26 23.93 11.23
C LEU A 142 3.26 24.40 12.68
N LYS A 143 4.18 23.92 13.50
CA LYS A 143 4.45 24.42 14.84
C LYS A 143 5.80 25.12 14.84
N VAL A 144 5.86 26.36 15.30
CA VAL A 144 7.08 27.16 15.35
C VAL A 144 7.47 27.44 16.80
N TYR A 145 8.76 27.32 17.10
CA TYR A 145 9.35 27.57 18.41
C TYR A 145 10.45 28.61 18.23
N LEU A 146 10.30 29.74 18.93
CA LEU A 146 11.20 30.89 18.84
C LEU A 146 12.23 30.84 19.96
N PHE A 147 13.45 31.31 19.70
CA PHE A 147 14.47 31.46 20.74
C PHE A 147 14.46 32.89 21.29
N ASN A 148 13.76 33.11 22.40
CA ASN A 148 13.73 34.36 23.12
C ASN A 148 15.06 34.61 23.84
N ILE A 149 15.59 35.84 23.76
CA ILE A 149 16.86 36.21 24.40
C ILE A 149 16.58 36.85 25.75
N THR A 150 16.93 36.18 26.84
CA THR A 150 16.60 36.64 28.21
C THR A 150 17.60 37.65 28.79
N ASN A 151 18.83 37.67 28.28
CA ASN A 151 19.93 38.52 28.78
C ASN A 151 20.42 39.55 27.72
N ALA A 152 19.49 40.11 26.95
CA ALA A 152 19.82 40.98 25.83
C ALA A 152 20.67 42.21 26.26
N GLU A 153 20.31 42.87 27.36
CA GLU A 153 21.00 44.09 27.83
C GLU A 153 22.37 43.78 28.43
N GLU A 154 22.47 42.70 29.21
CA GLU A 154 23.70 42.20 29.81
C GLU A 154 24.68 41.74 28.74
N TYR A 155 24.20 41.05 27.71
CA TYR A 155 25.01 40.63 26.58
C TYR A 155 25.51 41.83 25.78
N LEU A 156 24.65 42.79 25.44
CA LEU A 156 25.04 43.97 24.64
C LEU A 156 26.00 44.90 25.39
N SER A 157 25.81 45.06 26.71
CA SER A 157 26.73 45.83 27.55
C SER A 157 28.06 45.13 27.84
N GLY A 158 28.12 43.82 27.57
CA GLY A 158 29.30 42.99 27.75
C GLY A 158 29.51 42.44 29.15
N GLN A 159 28.48 42.48 29.99
CA GLN A 159 28.46 41.80 31.29
C GLN A 159 28.42 40.28 31.11
N ASP A 160 27.61 39.80 30.16
CA ASP A 160 27.53 38.38 29.80
C ASP A 160 28.30 38.10 28.49
N GLU A 161 29.11 37.04 28.48
CA GLU A 161 29.87 36.61 27.30
C GLU A 161 29.03 35.76 26.32
N LYS A 162 27.97 35.10 26.81
CA LYS A 162 27.09 34.21 26.03
C LYS A 162 25.66 34.73 25.99
N LEU A 163 24.97 34.46 24.88
CA LEU A 163 23.52 34.69 24.77
C LEU A 163 22.76 33.56 25.46
N LYS A 164 21.85 33.90 26.36
CA LYS A 164 20.94 32.96 27.01
C LYS A 164 19.63 32.93 26.23
N LEU A 165 19.32 31.76 25.70
CA LEU A 165 18.14 31.49 24.88
C LEU A 165 17.12 30.73 25.71
N GLU A 166 15.86 31.13 25.59
CA GLU A 166 14.70 30.45 26.13
C GLU A 166 13.78 30.09 24.95
N GLU A 167 13.41 28.82 24.85
CA GLU A 167 12.44 28.38 23.84
C GLU A 167 11.03 28.86 24.22
N VAL A 168 10.35 29.49 23.26
CA VAL A 168 8.96 29.92 23.40
C VAL A 168 8.15 29.39 22.22
N GLY A 169 7.12 28.60 22.52
CA GLY A 169 6.24 27.98 21.54
C GLY A 169 5.39 26.88 22.17
N PRO A 170 4.61 26.13 21.36
CA PRO A 170 4.48 26.27 19.91
C PRO A 170 3.58 27.44 19.49
N TYR A 171 3.94 28.09 18.39
CA TYR A 171 3.03 28.92 17.58
C TYR A 171 2.51 28.06 16.42
N ALA A 172 1.23 27.70 16.45
CA ALA A 172 0.67 26.69 15.56
C ALA A 172 -0.15 27.29 14.40
N TYR A 173 0.09 26.77 13.21
CA TYR A 173 -0.63 27.09 11.98
C TYR A 173 -1.06 25.81 11.27
N ARG A 174 -2.25 25.80 10.69
CA ARG A 174 -2.66 24.80 9.71
C ARG A 174 -2.06 25.14 8.37
N GLU A 175 -1.33 24.19 7.79
CA GLU A 175 -0.85 24.26 6.42
C GLU A 175 -1.88 23.63 5.50
N GLY A 176 -2.53 24.44 4.66
CA GLY A 176 -3.30 23.91 3.53
C GLY A 176 -2.34 23.39 2.47
N LEU A 177 -2.60 22.22 1.90
CA LEU A 177 -1.81 21.69 0.79
C LEU A 177 -2.66 21.78 -0.48
N GLU A 178 -2.16 22.48 -1.50
CA GLU A 178 -2.84 22.58 -2.78
C GLU A 178 -1.84 22.67 -3.94
N HIS A 179 -2.09 21.89 -5.00
CA HIS A 179 -1.35 21.95 -6.26
C HIS A 179 -2.24 22.59 -7.32
N LYS A 180 -1.91 23.82 -7.73
CA LYS A 180 -2.60 24.49 -8.82
C LYS A 180 -2.09 23.93 -10.15
N ILE A 181 -2.94 23.14 -10.81
CA ILE A 181 -2.60 22.45 -12.06
C ILE A 181 -2.51 23.45 -13.21
N LEU A 182 -1.39 23.41 -13.94
CA LEU A 182 -1.17 24.19 -15.17
C LEU A 182 -1.55 23.38 -16.42
N GLY A 183 -1.31 22.07 -16.41
CA GLY A 183 -1.71 21.16 -17.48
C GLY A 183 -1.01 19.80 -17.42
N PHE A 184 -1.57 18.81 -18.12
CA PHE A 184 -0.96 17.50 -18.34
C PHE A 184 -0.13 17.52 -19.63
N ASN A 185 0.98 16.79 -19.62
CA ASN A 185 1.93 16.70 -20.73
C ASN A 185 1.87 15.30 -21.38
N ASP A 186 2.17 15.21 -22.67
CA ASP A 186 2.14 13.94 -23.45
C ASP A 186 3.21 12.92 -23.04
N ASN A 187 4.19 13.32 -22.22
CA ASN A 187 5.29 12.47 -21.76
C ASN A 187 5.02 11.77 -20.41
N GLY A 188 3.76 11.74 -19.95
CA GLY A 188 3.41 11.13 -18.66
C GLY A 188 3.78 11.99 -17.44
N THR A 189 3.79 13.31 -17.61
CA THR A 189 4.01 14.28 -16.53
C THR A 189 2.90 15.33 -16.50
N LEU A 190 2.81 16.09 -15.41
CA LEU A 190 1.94 17.26 -15.29
C LEU A 190 2.70 18.42 -14.69
N ASN A 191 2.29 19.65 -15.01
CA ASN A 191 2.85 20.86 -14.42
C ASN A 191 1.91 21.42 -13.36
N ALA A 192 2.43 21.76 -12.19
CA ALA A 192 1.67 22.32 -11.08
C ALA A 192 2.45 23.42 -10.36
N VAL A 193 1.73 24.30 -9.68
CA VAL A 193 2.29 25.28 -8.74
C VAL A 193 1.87 24.89 -7.33
N PRO A 194 2.81 24.60 -6.42
CA PRO A 194 2.49 24.30 -5.03
C PRO A 194 2.00 25.55 -4.31
N LEU A 195 0.95 25.40 -3.49
CA LEU A 195 0.34 26.44 -2.69
C LEU A 195 0.13 25.93 -1.27
N HIS A 196 0.70 26.65 -0.31
CA HIS A 196 0.71 26.25 1.09
C HIS A 196 0.20 27.36 2.02
N PRO A 197 -1.09 27.75 1.95
CA PRO A 197 -1.61 28.81 2.80
C PRO A 197 -1.59 28.41 4.27
N LEU A 198 -1.15 29.32 5.14
CA LEU A 198 -1.10 29.13 6.58
C LEU A 198 -2.33 29.77 7.25
N THR A 199 -2.97 29.03 8.16
CA THR A 199 -4.10 29.51 8.97
C THR A 199 -3.77 29.35 10.45
N TRP A 200 -3.85 30.42 11.24
CA TRP A 200 -3.57 30.39 12.68
C TRP A 200 -4.47 29.39 13.44
N LEU A 201 -3.88 28.65 14.38
CA LEU A 201 -4.56 27.68 15.26
C LEU A 201 -4.30 28.03 16.74
N GLU A 202 -5.25 28.74 17.35
CA GLU A 202 -5.14 29.17 18.75
C GLU A 202 -5.16 27.98 19.73
N ASP A 203 -5.96 26.95 19.44
CA ASP A 203 -6.14 25.75 20.26
C ASP A 203 -4.87 24.88 20.34
N MET A 204 -4.06 24.89 19.29
CA MET A 204 -2.80 24.12 19.21
C MET A 204 -1.56 24.95 19.58
N SER A 205 -1.73 26.23 19.91
CA SER A 205 -0.63 27.13 20.30
C SER A 205 -0.38 27.18 21.81
N GLU A 206 -1.04 26.30 22.59
CA GLU A 206 -0.82 26.12 24.04
C GLU A 206 -0.90 27.42 24.88
N GLY A 207 -1.71 28.38 24.42
CA GLY A 207 -1.89 29.69 25.08
C GLY A 207 -0.94 30.79 24.61
N ASN A 208 0.04 30.47 23.76
CA ASN A 208 0.88 31.46 23.08
C ASN A 208 0.06 32.22 22.04
N LYS A 209 0.43 33.48 21.80
CA LYS A 209 -0.28 34.37 20.88
C LYS A 209 0.67 35.03 19.90
N GLU A 210 0.16 35.28 18.70
CA GLU A 210 0.90 36.00 17.65
C GLU A 210 1.45 37.37 18.09
N ASP A 211 0.84 38.01 19.09
CA ASP A 211 1.23 39.30 19.65
C ASP A 211 2.20 39.21 20.86
N ASP A 212 2.67 38.01 21.23
CA ASP A 212 3.67 37.82 22.28
C ASP A 212 4.95 38.59 21.95
N ILE A 213 5.40 39.45 22.87
CA ILE A 213 6.57 40.30 22.68
C ILE A 213 7.81 39.59 23.21
N LEU A 214 8.75 39.32 22.31
CA LEU A 214 10.00 38.63 22.61
C LEU A 214 11.20 39.53 22.26
N TYR A 215 12.35 39.26 22.89
CA TYR A 215 13.63 39.84 22.48
C TYR A 215 14.27 38.94 21.42
N LEU A 216 14.31 39.40 20.18
CA LEU A 216 14.71 38.61 19.01
C LEU A 216 15.84 39.30 18.23
N PRO A 217 16.64 38.52 17.46
CA PRO A 217 17.67 39.08 16.60
C PRO A 217 17.10 39.99 15.50
N HIS A 218 17.74 41.13 15.28
CA HIS A 218 17.41 42.02 14.17
C HIS A 218 18.03 41.46 12.87
N ILE A 219 17.32 40.52 12.23
CA ILE A 219 17.79 39.77 11.06
C ILE A 219 18.30 40.72 9.96
N ALA A 220 17.53 41.75 9.60
CA ALA A 220 17.91 42.71 8.57
C ALA A 220 19.26 43.41 8.86
N LEU A 221 19.46 43.90 10.09
CA LEU A 221 20.71 44.58 10.48
C LEU A 221 21.89 43.62 10.46
N LEU A 222 21.74 42.43 11.06
CA LEU A 222 22.80 41.42 11.14
C LEU A 222 23.20 40.90 9.75
N SER A 223 22.22 40.71 8.86
CA SER A 223 22.44 40.32 7.46
C SER A 223 23.19 41.39 6.67
N ILE A 224 22.75 42.65 6.73
CA ILE A 224 23.41 43.76 6.04
C ILE A 224 24.84 43.92 6.59
N ALA A 225 25.02 43.84 7.92
CA ALA A 225 26.32 43.90 8.55
C ALA A 225 27.25 42.77 8.05
N HIS A 226 26.75 41.54 7.95
CA HIS A 226 27.51 40.41 7.42
C HIS A 226 28.00 40.67 5.99
N VAL A 227 27.13 41.10 5.10
CA VAL A 227 27.51 41.33 3.69
C VAL A 227 28.45 42.52 3.55
N VAL A 228 28.19 43.62 4.27
CA VAL A 228 29.00 44.85 4.19
C VAL A 228 30.33 44.72 4.93
N SER A 229 30.47 43.81 5.90
CA SER A 229 31.73 43.56 6.61
C SER A 229 32.90 43.23 5.66
N LYS A 230 32.59 42.57 4.53
CA LYS A 230 33.55 42.15 3.49
C LYS A 230 33.82 43.22 2.44
N GLN A 231 33.12 44.37 2.50
CA GLN A 231 33.19 45.42 1.48
C GLN A 231 34.25 46.50 1.79
N SER A 232 34.41 47.44 0.86
CA SER A 232 35.37 48.55 0.98
C SER A 232 35.18 49.37 2.27
N PHE A 233 36.24 50.05 2.73
CA PHE A 233 36.17 50.93 3.90
C PHE A 233 35.07 51.99 3.78
N VAL A 234 34.88 52.58 2.59
CA VAL A 234 33.87 53.63 2.36
C VAL A 234 32.46 53.09 2.59
N THR A 235 32.16 51.89 2.08
CA THR A 235 30.86 51.24 2.27
C THR A 235 30.59 50.93 3.75
N ARG A 236 31.60 50.39 4.46
CA ARG A 236 31.51 50.13 5.90
C ARG A 236 31.31 51.40 6.72
N PHE A 237 32.04 52.47 6.40
CA PHE A 237 31.89 53.77 7.05
C PHE A 237 30.49 54.35 6.84
N ALA A 238 29.94 54.27 5.62
CA ALA A 238 28.59 54.73 5.33
C ALA A 238 27.54 53.99 6.17
N LEU A 239 27.63 52.64 6.22
CA LEU A 239 26.74 51.83 7.04
C LEU A 239 26.87 52.14 8.53
N ASN A 240 28.10 52.29 9.06
CA ASN A 240 28.34 52.60 10.47
C ASN A 240 27.73 53.94 10.88
N ASN A 241 27.87 54.98 10.03
CA ASN A 241 27.22 56.27 10.28
C ASN A 241 25.69 56.12 10.28
N LEU A 242 25.14 55.36 9.34
CA LEU A 242 23.71 55.12 9.28
C LEU A 242 23.17 54.38 10.51
N ILE A 243 23.83 53.30 10.94
CA ILE A 243 23.46 52.54 12.15
C ILE A 243 23.45 53.47 13.36
N THR A 244 24.46 54.34 13.47
CA THR A 244 24.58 55.32 14.56
C THR A 244 23.47 56.37 14.49
N LEU A 245 23.18 56.94 13.32
CA LEU A 245 22.14 57.95 13.12
C LEU A 245 20.73 57.41 13.39
N THR A 246 20.47 56.16 13.02
CA THR A 246 19.18 55.48 13.22
C THR A 246 19.05 54.84 14.61
N ASN A 247 20.13 54.81 15.39
CA ASN A 247 20.23 54.06 16.64
C ASN A 247 19.79 52.59 16.50
N SER A 248 20.17 51.95 15.39
CA SER A 248 19.79 50.57 15.11
C SER A 248 20.52 49.61 16.04
N GLN A 249 19.75 48.73 16.70
CA GLN A 249 20.26 47.72 17.63
C GLN A 249 20.20 46.31 17.02
N PRO A 250 21.16 45.42 17.35
CA PRO A 250 21.22 44.04 16.86
C PRO A 250 20.16 43.12 17.46
N LEU A 251 19.64 43.46 18.65
CA LEU A 251 18.53 42.79 19.31
C LEU A 251 17.40 43.79 19.47
N VAL A 252 16.18 43.35 19.20
CA VAL A 252 14.99 44.21 19.22
C VAL A 252 13.82 43.46 19.83
N ARG A 253 12.93 44.21 20.46
CA ARG A 253 11.65 43.68 20.92
C ARG A 253 10.67 43.71 19.76
N MET A 254 10.10 42.57 19.41
CA MET A 254 9.05 42.47 18.40
C MET A 254 8.08 41.34 18.74
N THR A 255 6.92 41.35 18.10
CA THR A 255 5.94 40.30 18.26
C THR A 255 6.39 39.02 17.55
N ALA A 256 5.94 37.86 18.04
CA ALA A 256 6.17 36.57 17.37
C ALA A 256 5.73 36.60 15.90
N ARG A 257 4.57 37.20 15.61
CA ARG A 257 4.07 37.37 14.24
C ARG A 257 4.93 38.26 13.36
N GLU A 258 5.43 39.38 13.88
CA GLU A 258 6.32 40.25 13.12
C GLU A 258 7.60 39.50 12.71
N PHE A 259 8.16 38.69 13.59
CA PHE A 259 9.36 37.89 13.29
C PHE A 259 9.09 36.77 12.28
N MET A 260 7.97 36.06 12.41
CA MET A 260 7.61 34.92 11.56
C MET A 260 7.02 35.34 10.21
N MET A 261 5.97 36.16 10.23
CA MET A 261 5.18 36.56 9.05
C MET A 261 5.67 37.86 8.41
N GLY A 262 6.54 38.57 9.11
CA GLY A 262 7.32 39.65 8.56
C GLY A 262 6.97 41.02 9.10
N TYR A 263 7.98 41.88 9.07
CA TYR A 263 7.90 43.26 9.51
C TYR A 263 8.54 44.18 8.47
N LYS A 264 8.10 45.44 8.45
CA LYS A 264 8.73 46.48 7.63
C LYS A 264 9.87 47.10 8.43
N SER A 265 11.10 46.86 8.01
CA SER A 265 12.27 47.53 8.59
C SER A 265 12.65 48.74 7.74
N GLN A 266 12.87 49.89 8.39
CA GLN A 266 13.42 51.08 7.74
C GLN A 266 14.78 50.79 7.08
N LEU A 267 15.55 49.83 7.61
CA LEU A 267 16.82 49.40 7.05
C LEU A 267 16.67 48.62 5.73
N MET A 268 15.53 47.95 5.50
CA MET A 268 15.30 47.22 4.24
C MET A 268 14.99 48.17 3.09
N THR A 269 14.14 49.18 3.33
CA THR A 269 13.89 50.26 2.36
C THR A 269 15.18 50.97 1.98
N LEU A 270 16.11 51.11 2.94
CA LEU A 270 17.39 51.77 2.72
C LEU A 270 18.48 50.84 2.14
N GLY A 271 18.42 49.53 2.42
CA GLY A 271 19.28 48.52 1.82
C GLY A 271 19.24 48.55 0.30
N ASN A 272 18.05 48.78 -0.28
CA ASN A 272 17.88 48.99 -1.72
C ASN A 272 18.58 50.25 -2.27
N THR A 273 18.85 51.24 -1.42
CA THR A 273 19.60 52.44 -1.80
C THR A 273 21.10 52.17 -1.86
N PHE A 274 21.63 51.35 -0.94
CA PHE A 274 23.07 51.05 -0.86
C PHE A 274 23.49 49.83 -1.69
N MET A 275 22.59 48.88 -1.90
CA MET A 275 22.79 47.67 -2.71
C MET A 275 21.57 47.44 -3.61
N PRO A 276 21.46 48.22 -4.71
CA PRO A 276 20.35 48.08 -5.65
C PRO A 276 20.34 46.68 -6.26
N GLY A 277 19.20 45.99 -6.16
CA GLY A 277 18.99 44.65 -6.72
C GLY A 277 19.24 43.49 -5.77
N TRP A 278 19.66 43.73 -4.51
CA TRP A 278 19.86 42.65 -3.53
C TRP A 278 18.57 42.26 -2.78
N ILE A 279 17.71 43.23 -2.42
CA ILE A 279 16.52 43.00 -1.57
C ILE A 279 15.26 43.48 -2.30
N SER A 280 14.60 42.60 -3.06
CA SER A 280 13.40 42.95 -3.83
C SER A 280 12.08 42.91 -3.04
N PHE A 281 12.13 42.73 -1.72
CA PHE A 281 10.95 42.53 -0.88
C PHE A 281 10.75 43.62 0.19
N ASP A 282 9.48 43.96 0.43
CA ASP A 282 9.07 45.05 1.33
C ASP A 282 8.97 44.63 2.81
N SER A 283 8.95 43.33 3.10
CA SER A 283 8.84 42.75 4.45
C SER A 283 9.76 41.55 4.60
N LEU A 284 10.37 41.41 5.79
CA LEU A 284 11.25 40.29 6.12
C LEU A 284 10.62 39.47 7.25
N GLY A 285 10.12 38.28 6.93
CA GLY A 285 9.63 37.28 7.87
C GLY A 285 10.13 35.90 7.50
N LEU A 286 10.64 35.14 8.46
CA LEU A 286 11.29 33.85 8.16
C LEU A 286 10.31 32.82 7.58
N ILE A 287 9.13 32.71 8.17
CA ILE A 287 8.08 31.77 7.74
C ILE A 287 7.43 32.28 6.45
N ASP A 288 7.13 33.58 6.36
CA ASP A 288 6.57 34.18 5.13
C ASP A 288 7.47 33.93 3.91
N ARG A 289 8.79 34.13 4.03
CA ARG A 289 9.74 33.86 2.93
C ARG A 289 9.88 32.38 2.62
N MET A 290 9.79 31.51 3.63
CA MET A 290 9.83 30.06 3.47
C MET A 290 8.62 29.52 2.68
N TYR A 291 7.46 30.17 2.79
CA TYR A 291 6.20 29.80 2.15
C TYR A 291 5.84 30.65 0.91
N ASP A 292 6.76 31.45 0.37
CA ASP A 292 6.54 32.25 -0.83
C ASP A 292 6.73 31.43 -2.11
N PHE A 293 5.67 30.91 -2.72
CA PHE A 293 5.73 30.10 -3.95
C PHE A 293 5.49 30.88 -5.25
N THR A 294 5.55 32.22 -5.23
CA THR A 294 5.07 33.07 -6.34
C THR A 294 5.74 32.81 -7.71
N GLU A 295 7.00 32.41 -7.73
CA GLU A 295 7.77 32.11 -8.96
C GLU A 295 8.06 30.61 -9.15
N ASP A 296 7.45 29.75 -8.32
CA ASP A 296 7.73 28.32 -8.31
C ASP A 296 6.74 27.55 -9.20
N TYR A 297 7.25 26.52 -9.87
CA TYR A 297 6.45 25.51 -10.55
C TYR A 297 7.23 24.20 -10.60
N GLU A 298 6.48 23.11 -10.61
CA GLU A 298 6.99 21.74 -10.54
C GLU A 298 6.38 20.92 -11.66
N THR A 299 7.21 20.09 -12.28
CA THR A 299 6.76 19.02 -13.18
C THR A 299 6.75 17.73 -12.38
N ILE A 300 5.62 17.05 -12.34
CA ILE A 300 5.34 15.88 -11.51
C ILE A 300 5.05 14.68 -12.41
N PHE A 301 5.56 13.50 -12.07
CA PHE A 301 5.23 12.26 -12.78
C PHE A 301 3.77 11.85 -12.53
N THR A 302 3.03 11.53 -13.59
CA THR A 302 1.66 11.02 -13.46
C THR A 302 1.63 9.56 -13.02
N GLY A 303 2.71 8.83 -13.25
CA GLY A 303 2.82 7.39 -13.06
C GLY A 303 2.29 6.54 -14.21
N GLU A 304 1.95 7.16 -15.36
CA GLU A 304 1.53 6.44 -16.57
C GLU A 304 2.63 5.50 -17.09
N THR A 305 3.89 5.91 -16.97
CA THR A 305 5.07 5.12 -17.34
C THR A 305 5.45 4.13 -16.24
N ASP A 306 5.57 4.61 -15.01
CA ASP A 306 5.84 3.81 -13.81
C ASP A 306 4.97 4.29 -12.65
N VAL A 307 4.11 3.39 -12.18
CA VAL A 307 3.16 3.63 -11.08
C VAL A 307 3.88 4.01 -9.79
N GLY A 308 5.10 3.50 -9.56
CA GLY A 308 5.90 3.81 -8.38
C GLY A 308 6.36 5.27 -8.31
N LEU A 309 6.46 5.95 -9.45
CA LEU A 309 6.90 7.35 -9.55
C LEU A 309 5.75 8.35 -9.48
N SER A 310 4.49 7.90 -9.45
CA SER A 310 3.32 8.78 -9.39
C SER A 310 3.42 9.79 -8.25
N GLY A 311 3.22 11.07 -8.55
CA GLY A 311 3.28 12.16 -7.58
C GLY A 311 4.68 12.58 -7.14
N LEU A 312 5.75 12.03 -7.74
CA LEU A 312 7.12 12.48 -7.49
C LEU A 312 7.53 13.60 -8.46
N VAL A 313 8.46 14.45 -8.01
CA VAL A 313 9.01 15.56 -8.79
C VAL A 313 9.90 15.03 -9.91
N ASP A 314 9.62 15.44 -11.15
CA ASP A 314 10.51 15.28 -12.30
C ASP A 314 11.47 16.48 -12.40
N THR A 315 10.91 17.70 -12.45
CA THR A 315 11.71 18.93 -12.50
C THR A 315 11.14 20.01 -11.58
N TYR A 316 12.02 20.85 -11.04
CA TYR A 316 11.70 22.05 -10.28
C TYR A 316 12.16 23.27 -11.07
N ARG A 317 11.26 24.21 -11.35
CA ARG A 317 11.51 25.36 -12.23
C ARG A 317 12.11 24.97 -13.61
N GLY A 318 11.69 23.82 -14.14
CA GLY A 318 12.12 23.31 -15.44
C GLY A 318 13.49 22.62 -15.47
N SER A 319 14.13 22.43 -14.32
CA SER A 319 15.43 21.74 -14.18
C SER A 319 15.32 20.54 -13.23
N THR A 320 16.06 19.47 -13.49
CA THR A 320 16.25 18.36 -12.53
C THR A 320 17.20 18.73 -11.39
N ASP A 321 17.96 19.81 -11.58
CA ASP A 321 18.98 20.31 -10.68
C ASP A 321 18.58 21.65 -10.10
N LEU A 322 18.70 21.80 -8.77
CA LEU A 322 18.60 23.07 -8.09
C LEU A 322 19.76 23.98 -8.50
N PRO A 323 19.50 25.26 -8.83
CA PRO A 323 20.54 26.19 -9.29
C PRO A 323 21.53 26.58 -8.19
N HIS A 324 21.20 26.33 -6.92
CA HIS A 324 22.00 26.74 -5.77
C HIS A 324 23.21 25.84 -5.52
N TRP A 325 23.20 24.60 -6.02
CA TRP A 325 24.22 23.61 -5.71
C TRP A 325 25.00 23.18 -6.94
N GLN A 326 26.27 22.83 -6.74
CA GLN A 326 27.14 22.32 -7.80
C GLN A 326 27.18 20.79 -7.74
N GLY A 327 27.14 20.15 -8.91
CA GLY A 327 27.25 18.70 -9.03
C GLY A 327 25.94 17.95 -8.73
N LYS A 328 25.75 16.84 -9.46
CA LYS A 328 24.51 16.07 -9.46
C LYS A 328 24.09 15.52 -8.10
N HIS A 329 25.04 15.20 -7.23
CA HIS A 329 24.75 14.73 -5.87
C HIS A 329 23.96 15.75 -5.05
N CYS A 330 24.40 17.01 -5.05
CA CYS A 330 23.81 18.05 -4.23
C CYS A 330 22.60 18.75 -4.90
N SER A 331 22.60 18.83 -6.23
CA SER A 331 21.58 19.58 -6.96
C SER A 331 20.32 18.78 -7.28
N ASN A 332 20.40 17.44 -7.35
CA ASN A 332 19.32 16.64 -7.90
C ASN A 332 18.05 16.65 -7.04
N VAL A 333 16.91 16.95 -7.66
CA VAL A 333 15.56 16.86 -7.07
C VAL A 333 14.65 15.86 -7.77
N GLN A 334 15.13 15.24 -8.85
CA GLN A 334 14.33 14.26 -9.59
C GLN A 334 14.02 13.04 -8.70
N ASN A 335 12.79 12.55 -8.80
CA ASN A 335 12.19 11.49 -7.99
C ASN A 335 12.01 11.83 -6.50
N ALA A 336 12.12 13.11 -6.12
CA ALA A 336 11.83 13.53 -4.75
C ALA A 336 10.31 13.63 -4.51
N SER A 337 9.91 13.28 -3.29
CA SER A 337 8.57 13.52 -2.77
C SER A 337 8.48 14.92 -2.15
N ASP A 338 7.37 15.61 -2.39
CA ASP A 338 6.96 16.85 -1.71
C ASP A 338 6.39 16.61 -0.29
N GLY A 339 6.25 15.33 0.10
CA GLY A 339 5.63 14.86 1.33
C GLY A 339 4.14 14.53 1.23
N THR A 340 3.48 14.78 0.09
CA THR A 340 2.08 14.39 -0.13
C THR A 340 1.97 12.96 -0.66
N LYS A 341 2.93 12.53 -1.47
CA LYS A 341 3.04 11.17 -1.97
C LYS A 341 4.51 10.77 -2.13
N PHE A 342 4.85 9.58 -1.62
CA PHE A 342 6.17 8.99 -1.71
C PHE A 342 6.22 7.91 -2.78
N GLN A 343 7.43 7.42 -3.08
CA GLN A 343 7.62 6.33 -4.03
C GLN A 343 6.91 5.06 -3.53
N GLY A 344 6.12 4.45 -4.42
CA GLY A 344 5.45 3.18 -4.16
C GLY A 344 6.30 1.97 -4.56
N GLY A 345 5.98 0.80 -4.00
CA GLY A 345 6.68 -0.46 -4.29
C GLY A 345 8.09 -0.53 -3.69
N VAL A 346 8.35 0.18 -2.59
CA VAL A 346 9.67 0.23 -1.95
C VAL A 346 9.92 -0.98 -1.04
N GLY A 347 11.13 -1.54 -1.12
CA GLY A 347 11.63 -2.61 -0.27
C GLY A 347 12.19 -2.12 1.06
N ARG A 348 12.59 -3.08 1.92
CA ARG A 348 13.09 -2.81 3.29
C ARG A 348 14.36 -1.97 3.36
N ASN A 349 15.18 -1.98 2.32
CA ASN A 349 16.48 -1.31 2.28
C ASN A 349 16.51 -0.13 1.30
N ASP A 350 15.38 0.18 0.68
CA ASP A 350 15.31 1.22 -0.34
C ASP A 350 15.24 2.59 0.32
N THR A 351 16.09 3.50 -0.14
CA THR A 351 16.03 4.91 0.26
C THR A 351 15.10 5.67 -0.66
N ILE A 352 14.46 6.71 -0.13
CA ILE A 352 13.56 7.58 -0.89
C ILE A 352 14.00 9.03 -0.75
N LEU A 353 13.73 9.86 -1.76
CA LEU A 353 14.07 11.28 -1.74
C LEU A 353 12.87 12.11 -1.27
N PHE A 354 13.15 13.13 -0.47
CA PHE A 354 12.18 14.11 0.00
C PHE A 354 12.70 15.51 -0.29
N TYR A 355 11.88 16.36 -0.88
CA TYR A 355 12.24 17.73 -1.19
C TYR A 355 11.11 18.66 -0.80
N ARG A 356 11.47 19.73 -0.09
CA ARG A 356 10.64 20.91 0.08
C ARG A 356 11.52 22.12 -0.11
N LYS A 357 10.93 23.19 -0.65
CA LYS A 357 11.60 24.48 -0.83
C LYS A 357 12.32 24.95 0.43
N SER A 358 11.69 24.77 1.60
CA SER A 358 12.25 25.16 2.90
C SER A 358 13.60 24.52 3.25
N LEU A 359 13.87 23.30 2.77
CA LEU A 359 15.12 22.60 3.01
C LEU A 359 16.26 23.06 2.09
N CYS A 360 15.94 23.76 1.00
CA CYS A 360 16.88 24.13 -0.07
C CYS A 360 17.62 22.96 -0.74
N ARG A 361 17.33 21.70 -0.41
CA ARG A 361 17.95 20.52 -1.01
C ARG A 361 17.03 19.31 -0.91
N SER A 362 17.30 18.30 -1.74
CA SER A 362 16.72 16.98 -1.53
C SER A 362 17.39 16.31 -0.32
N ALA A 363 16.55 15.75 0.53
CA ALA A 363 16.92 14.95 1.68
C ALA A 363 16.72 13.47 1.35
N THR A 364 17.73 12.66 1.63
CA THR A 364 17.61 11.20 1.51
C THR A 364 17.02 10.65 2.80
N LEU A 365 15.98 9.84 2.65
CA LEU A 365 15.31 9.16 3.74
C LEU A 365 15.73 7.68 3.76
N ARG A 366 16.16 7.21 4.93
CA ARG A 366 16.54 5.80 5.15
C ARG A 366 15.51 5.08 6.03
N PRO A 367 15.18 3.81 5.74
CA PRO A 367 14.30 3.03 6.59
C PRO A 367 14.99 2.69 7.92
N VAL A 368 14.22 2.71 9.02
CA VAL A 368 14.72 2.43 10.38
C VAL A 368 14.00 1.25 10.99
N GLU A 369 12.67 1.23 10.89
CA GLU A 369 11.82 0.20 11.50
C GLU A 369 10.60 -0.10 10.63
N GLU A 370 10.14 -1.33 10.73
CA GLU A 370 8.87 -1.80 10.16
C GLU A 370 7.83 -1.87 11.26
N GLY A 371 6.63 -1.39 10.99
CA GLY A 371 5.55 -1.38 11.97
C GLY A 371 4.18 -1.18 11.34
N VAL A 372 3.18 -1.00 12.19
CA VAL A 372 1.80 -0.72 11.78
C VAL A 372 1.44 0.68 12.25
N LYS A 373 1.05 1.54 11.31
CA LYS A 373 0.55 2.89 11.60
C LYS A 373 -0.83 3.04 10.97
N SER A 374 -1.78 3.62 11.71
CA SER A 374 -3.17 3.79 11.24
C SER A 374 -3.78 2.47 10.69
N GLY A 375 -3.42 1.33 11.30
CA GLY A 375 -3.88 0.00 10.90
C GLY A 375 -3.34 -0.53 9.56
N MET A 376 -2.31 0.08 8.98
CA MET A 376 -1.65 -0.34 7.73
C MET A 376 -0.16 -0.63 7.98
N SER A 377 0.38 -1.62 7.27
CA SER A 377 1.82 -1.92 7.31
C SER A 377 2.62 -0.76 6.70
N ALA A 378 3.65 -0.30 7.40
CA ALA A 378 4.46 0.83 6.97
C ALA A 378 5.89 0.74 7.50
N TYR A 379 6.79 1.45 6.82
CA TYR A 379 8.14 1.68 7.30
C TYR A 379 8.27 3.08 7.87
N ARG A 380 8.97 3.20 8.99
CA ARG A 380 9.43 4.49 9.48
C ARG A 380 10.77 4.81 8.84
N TYR A 381 10.81 5.94 8.18
CA TYR A 381 12.00 6.56 7.63
C TYR A 381 12.45 7.73 8.50
N THR A 382 13.74 7.99 8.50
CA THR A 382 14.38 9.20 9.05
C THR A 382 15.35 9.75 8.02
N PHE A 383 15.85 10.97 8.22
CA PHE A 383 16.94 11.48 7.40
C PHE A 383 18.18 10.59 7.51
N SER A 384 18.87 10.40 6.39
CA SER A 384 20.14 9.67 6.38
C SER A 384 21.15 10.28 7.35
N GLU A 385 22.00 9.44 7.91
CA GLU A 385 23.09 9.91 8.77
C GLU A 385 23.99 10.86 7.98
N HIS A 386 24.52 11.89 8.65
CA HIS A 386 25.35 12.90 8.01
C HIS A 386 24.65 13.65 6.86
N MET A 387 23.30 13.76 6.88
CA MET A 387 22.58 14.55 5.88
C MET A 387 23.03 16.02 5.86
N LEU A 388 23.24 16.62 7.04
CA LEU A 388 23.70 18.00 7.23
C LEU A 388 25.22 18.08 7.45
N ASP A 389 25.97 17.08 6.96
CA ASP A 389 27.43 17.08 7.03
C ASP A 389 28.05 18.07 6.06
N ASN A 390 29.18 18.60 6.47
CA ASN A 390 29.97 19.58 5.74
C ASN A 390 31.06 18.94 4.85
N GLY A 391 30.97 17.62 4.63
CA GLY A 391 31.95 16.83 3.90
C GLY A 391 33.07 16.25 4.74
N LYS A 392 32.97 16.31 6.07
CA LYS A 392 33.93 15.73 7.03
C LYS A 392 33.81 14.21 7.08
N TYR A 393 32.59 13.69 7.01
CA TYR A 393 32.31 12.25 7.06
C TYR A 393 32.00 11.68 5.67
N LEU A 394 31.24 12.44 4.87
CA LEU A 394 30.86 12.07 3.50
C LEU A 394 31.45 13.08 2.51
N GLU A 395 32.54 12.72 1.85
CA GLU A 395 33.22 13.57 0.86
C GLU A 395 32.27 14.16 -0.20
N GLU A 396 31.24 13.40 -0.57
CA GLU A 396 30.21 13.82 -1.53
C GLU A 396 29.44 15.07 -1.08
N ASN A 397 29.29 15.29 0.23
CA ASN A 397 28.59 16.45 0.79
C ASN A 397 29.40 17.76 0.73
N LYS A 398 30.67 17.73 0.28
CA LYS A 398 31.46 18.95 0.10
C LYS A 398 30.85 19.93 -0.91
N CYS A 399 30.00 19.47 -1.83
CA CYS A 399 29.28 20.37 -2.72
C CYS A 399 28.24 21.26 -2.04
N PHE A 400 27.90 20.99 -0.77
CA PHE A 400 27.08 21.90 0.05
C PHE A 400 27.90 23.05 0.67
N CYS A 401 29.22 23.04 0.52
CA CYS A 401 30.06 24.14 0.98
C CYS A 401 30.12 25.25 -0.07
N ARG A 402 29.85 26.47 0.37
CA ARG A 402 29.85 27.65 -0.49
C ARG A 402 31.27 28.17 -0.69
N GLU A 403 31.67 28.40 -1.95
CA GLU A 403 32.96 29.01 -2.30
C GLU A 403 34.18 28.30 -1.66
N GLY A 404 34.05 26.99 -1.39
CA GLY A 404 35.09 26.19 -0.72
C GLY A 404 35.20 26.40 0.79
N VAL A 405 34.31 27.21 1.39
CA VAL A 405 34.21 27.42 2.85
C VAL A 405 33.02 26.63 3.38
N CYS A 406 33.33 25.68 4.26
CA CYS A 406 32.34 24.83 4.90
C CYS A 406 31.95 25.38 6.28
N LEU A 407 30.67 25.33 6.62
CA LEU A 407 30.21 25.51 8.01
C LEU A 407 30.58 24.27 8.85
N PRO A 408 30.55 24.36 10.19
CA PRO A 408 30.71 23.19 11.06
C PRO A 408 29.69 22.09 10.78
N ASP A 409 30.02 20.86 11.17
CA ASP A 409 29.10 19.72 11.00
C ASP A 409 27.78 19.93 11.75
N GLY A 410 26.69 19.50 11.14
CA GLY A 410 25.31 19.75 11.58
C GLY A 410 24.70 21.07 11.09
N LEU A 411 25.44 21.87 10.31
CA LEU A 411 24.94 23.06 9.62
C LEU A 411 25.08 22.93 8.11
N ILE A 412 24.04 23.36 7.40
CA ILE A 412 24.09 23.58 5.95
C ILE A 412 23.88 25.06 5.64
N ASP A 413 24.76 25.63 4.81
CA ASP A 413 24.66 27.03 4.35
C ASP A 413 23.63 27.13 3.22
N VAL A 414 22.50 27.78 3.47
CA VAL A 414 21.41 27.95 2.49
C VAL A 414 21.28 29.40 2.02
N THR A 415 22.34 30.18 2.14
CA THR A 415 22.35 31.62 1.81
C THR A 415 21.77 31.92 0.43
N ASP A 416 22.07 31.10 -0.58
CA ASP A 416 21.60 31.33 -1.95
C ASP A 416 20.11 31.01 -2.16
N CYS A 417 19.50 30.15 -1.33
CA CYS A 417 18.04 29.98 -1.30
C CYS A 417 17.33 31.14 -0.65
N TYR A 418 17.93 31.69 0.41
CA TYR A 418 17.31 32.68 1.28
C TYR A 418 17.78 34.09 0.91
N TYR A 419 17.73 34.42 -0.39
CA TYR A 419 17.94 35.77 -0.92
C TYR A 419 19.29 36.41 -0.55
N GLY A 420 20.31 35.60 -0.30
CA GLY A 420 21.64 36.07 0.09
C GLY A 420 21.78 36.43 1.57
N PHE A 421 20.78 36.13 2.40
CA PHE A 421 20.91 36.24 3.85
C PHE A 421 21.76 35.10 4.41
N PRO A 422 22.62 35.35 5.42
CA PRO A 422 23.53 34.35 5.97
C PRO A 422 22.79 33.32 6.82
N ILE A 423 21.88 32.55 6.20
CA ILE A 423 21.01 31.58 6.84
C ILE A 423 21.63 30.19 6.72
N ALA A 424 21.63 29.48 7.84
CA ALA A 424 22.04 28.08 7.91
C ALA A 424 20.96 27.23 8.56
N LEU A 425 20.70 26.04 8.00
CA LEU A 425 19.75 25.09 8.58
C LEU A 425 20.48 24.07 9.46
N SER A 426 19.84 23.65 10.54
CA SER A 426 20.29 22.55 11.39
C SER A 426 19.09 21.70 11.85
N TYR A 427 19.36 20.62 12.59
CA TYR A 427 18.33 20.04 13.44
C TYR A 427 18.05 20.93 14.66
N PRO A 428 16.86 20.81 15.29
CA PRO A 428 16.51 21.56 16.49
C PRO A 428 17.55 21.40 17.62
N HIS A 429 17.83 22.50 18.30
CA HIS A 429 18.87 22.64 19.34
C HIS A 429 20.26 22.17 18.92
N PHE A 430 20.58 22.21 17.61
CA PHE A 430 21.80 21.65 17.05
C PHE A 430 21.99 20.16 17.38
N TYR A 431 20.89 19.39 17.41
CA TYR A 431 20.98 17.93 17.48
C TYR A 431 21.89 17.39 16.36
N GLN A 432 22.81 16.48 16.70
CA GLN A 432 23.88 15.99 15.80
C GLN A 432 24.87 17.05 15.28
N GLY A 433 24.90 18.25 15.86
CA GLY A 433 25.88 19.29 15.53
C GLY A 433 27.15 19.23 16.38
N GLU A 434 28.19 19.92 15.91
CA GLU A 434 29.48 20.01 16.61
C GLU A 434 29.45 20.95 17.83
N ASP A 435 30.28 20.67 18.85
CA ASP A 435 30.30 21.43 20.12
C ASP A 435 30.55 22.94 19.96
N ILE A 436 31.22 23.34 18.87
CA ILE A 436 31.50 24.75 18.56
C ILE A 436 30.21 25.58 18.43
N LEU A 437 29.10 24.95 18.04
CA LEU A 437 27.80 25.60 17.88
C LEU A 437 27.23 26.11 19.21
N PHE A 438 27.61 25.49 20.33
CA PHE A 438 27.18 25.86 21.69
C PHE A 438 28.14 26.85 22.36
N GLY A 439 29.25 27.22 21.72
CA GLY A 439 30.30 28.02 22.34
C GLY A 439 29.83 29.40 22.83
N LYS A 440 28.92 30.04 22.09
CA LYS A 440 28.46 31.42 22.32
C LYS A 440 26.99 31.55 22.77
N VAL A 441 26.30 30.42 22.89
CA VAL A 441 24.90 30.37 23.31
C VAL A 441 24.72 29.43 24.49
N GLU A 442 23.72 29.71 25.31
CA GLU A 442 23.27 28.88 26.43
C GLU A 442 21.75 28.68 26.31
N GLY A 443 21.23 27.57 26.84
CA GLY A 443 19.79 27.27 26.82
C GLY A 443 19.36 26.26 25.74
N LEU A 444 20.28 25.76 24.92
CA LEU A 444 19.98 24.70 23.96
C LEU A 444 20.13 23.31 24.60
N ALA A 445 19.16 22.42 24.37
CA ALA A 445 19.13 21.07 24.93
C ALA A 445 18.78 20.02 23.86
N PRO A 446 19.75 19.55 23.05
CA PRO A 446 19.47 18.58 21.99
C PRO A 446 19.03 17.22 22.55
N LYS A 447 17.87 16.73 22.09
CA LYS A 447 17.34 15.41 22.41
C LYS A 447 16.90 14.70 21.14
N LYS A 448 17.19 13.40 21.03
CA LYS A 448 16.86 12.63 19.83
C LYS A 448 15.35 12.50 19.65
N GLU A 449 14.64 12.18 20.71
CA GLU A 449 13.20 11.89 20.70
C GLU A 449 12.40 13.12 20.26
N ASP A 450 12.82 14.30 20.74
CA ASP A 450 12.13 15.56 20.49
C ASP A 450 12.55 16.16 19.14
N HIS A 451 13.78 15.96 18.68
CA HIS A 451 14.35 16.68 17.53
C HIS A 451 14.62 15.84 16.28
N GLU A 452 14.45 14.51 16.35
CA GLU A 452 14.54 13.64 15.17
C GLU A 452 13.29 13.82 14.27
N THR A 453 13.53 13.87 12.97
CA THR A 453 12.51 13.86 11.92
C THR A 453 12.08 12.42 11.62
N SER A 454 10.79 12.19 11.38
CA SER A 454 10.29 10.85 11.05
C SER A 454 9.16 10.85 10.02
N PHE A 455 9.13 9.82 9.18
CA PHE A 455 8.10 9.60 8.17
C PHE A 455 7.62 8.17 8.22
N TRP A 456 6.34 7.95 8.46
CA TRP A 456 5.68 6.66 8.32
C TRP A 456 5.06 6.57 6.93
N VAL A 457 5.60 5.70 6.09
CA VAL A 457 5.17 5.56 4.69
C VAL A 457 4.68 4.13 4.44
N GLN A 458 3.50 4.01 3.85
CA GLN A 458 2.97 2.73 3.38
C GLN A 458 3.74 2.32 2.12
N THR A 459 4.33 1.12 2.14
CA THR A 459 5.39 0.69 1.22
C THR A 459 4.91 0.42 -0.21
N GLU A 460 3.69 -0.05 -0.37
CA GLU A 460 3.14 -0.47 -1.66
C GLU A 460 2.62 0.73 -2.46
N SER A 461 1.89 1.64 -1.81
CA SER A 461 1.27 2.80 -2.45
C SER A 461 2.08 4.09 -2.33
N GLY A 462 3.07 4.13 -1.44
CA GLY A 462 3.82 5.35 -1.10
C GLY A 462 2.97 6.38 -0.34
N LEU A 463 1.94 5.95 0.38
CA LEU A 463 1.05 6.85 1.13
C LEU A 463 1.70 7.28 2.45
N PRO A 464 1.85 8.58 2.75
CA PRO A 464 2.24 9.02 4.07
C PRO A 464 1.13 8.77 5.09
N LEU A 465 1.45 8.06 6.16
CA LEU A 465 0.53 7.74 7.27
C LEU A 465 0.73 8.68 8.45
N ALA A 466 1.97 9.08 8.69
CA ALA A 466 2.34 10.11 9.64
C ALA A 466 3.67 10.73 9.21
N VAL A 467 3.82 12.04 9.35
CA VAL A 467 5.03 12.79 8.97
C VAL A 467 5.32 13.80 10.07
N SER A 468 6.58 13.97 10.42
CA SER A 468 7.04 14.99 11.35
C SER A 468 8.44 15.42 10.92
N THR A 469 8.51 16.54 10.20
CA THR A 469 9.75 17.14 9.71
C THR A 469 10.15 18.29 10.62
N LYS A 470 11.33 18.22 11.22
CA LYS A 470 11.82 19.19 12.21
C LYS A 470 13.14 19.79 11.76
N ILE A 471 13.18 21.11 11.62
CA ILE A 471 14.34 21.87 11.15
C ILE A 471 14.45 23.17 11.93
N GLN A 472 15.69 23.61 12.15
CA GLN A 472 16.02 24.87 12.79
C GLN A 472 16.66 25.83 11.80
N ILE A 473 16.28 27.11 11.89
CA ILE A 473 16.83 28.22 11.12
C ILE A 473 17.78 29.00 12.02
N ASN A 474 18.99 29.23 11.50
CA ASN A 474 20.06 29.94 12.19
C ASN A 474 20.64 31.03 11.30
N MET A 475 21.31 32.02 11.87
CA MET A 475 22.23 32.90 11.15
C MET A 475 23.67 32.45 11.34
N ALA A 476 24.41 32.27 10.24
CA ALA A 476 25.85 32.00 10.24
C ALA A 476 26.64 33.29 10.05
N LEU A 477 27.00 33.96 11.14
CA LEU A 477 27.64 35.26 11.11
C LEU A 477 29.17 35.12 11.13
N GLY A 478 29.82 35.65 10.08
CA GLY A 478 31.27 35.82 10.00
C GLY A 478 31.80 37.00 10.84
N ASP A 479 32.90 37.60 10.40
CA ASP A 479 33.52 38.70 11.15
C ASP A 479 32.72 40.01 11.04
N LEU A 480 32.15 40.47 12.16
CA LEU A 480 31.35 41.70 12.22
C LEU A 480 32.06 42.82 13.01
N SER A 481 33.33 42.64 13.39
CA SER A 481 34.08 43.58 14.24
C SER A 481 34.19 44.99 13.66
N ALA A 482 34.14 45.11 12.33
CA ALA A 482 34.21 46.38 11.61
C ALA A 482 32.90 47.17 11.58
N ILE A 483 31.78 46.59 12.03
CA ILE A 483 30.45 47.21 11.97
C ILE A 483 29.98 47.60 13.38
N THR A 484 29.46 48.83 13.51
CA THR A 484 29.01 49.39 14.79
C THR A 484 27.83 48.59 15.38
N ASN A 485 27.77 48.49 16.72
CA ASN A 485 26.74 47.81 17.53
C ASN A 485 26.61 46.29 17.37
N VAL A 486 27.18 45.68 16.33
CA VAL A 486 27.03 44.23 16.04
C VAL A 486 28.27 43.39 16.35
N GLY A 487 29.38 44.02 16.78
CA GLY A 487 30.67 43.34 16.94
C GLY A 487 30.66 42.11 17.86
N ARG A 488 29.74 42.03 18.83
CA ARG A 488 29.60 40.85 19.71
C ARG A 488 29.07 39.60 18.98
N PHE A 489 28.39 39.77 17.84
CA PHE A 489 27.84 38.69 17.02
C PHE A 489 28.86 38.13 16.00
N THR A 490 30.11 38.59 16.06
CA THR A 490 31.22 38.13 15.22
C THR A 490 31.45 36.63 15.38
N ASN A 491 31.59 35.88 14.27
CA ASN A 491 31.92 34.45 14.24
C ASN A 491 30.99 33.61 15.13
N MET A 492 29.68 33.74 14.92
CA MET A 492 28.64 33.13 15.75
C MET A 492 27.56 32.47 14.88
N TYR A 493 27.08 31.31 15.31
CA TYR A 493 25.89 30.67 14.77
C TYR A 493 24.72 30.99 15.71
N LEU A 494 23.82 31.85 15.26
CA LEU A 494 22.74 32.39 16.08
C LEU A 494 21.43 31.66 15.77
N PRO A 495 20.90 30.82 16.67
CA PRO A 495 19.58 30.23 16.52
C PRO A 495 18.50 31.30 16.47
N LEU A 496 17.57 31.18 15.52
CA LEU A 496 16.44 32.11 15.38
C LEU A 496 15.14 31.44 15.84
N LEU A 497 14.83 30.31 15.22
CA LEU A 497 13.66 29.50 15.50
C LEU A 497 13.87 28.08 14.99
N TRP A 498 13.09 27.14 15.48
CA TRP A 498 12.89 25.86 14.82
C TRP A 498 11.41 25.60 14.61
N PHE A 499 11.10 24.71 13.68
CA PHE A 499 9.74 24.40 13.35
C PHE A 499 9.56 22.91 13.08
N GLU A 500 8.35 22.44 13.34
CA GLU A 500 7.87 21.13 12.98
C GLU A 500 6.73 21.28 11.96
N ILE A 501 6.89 20.66 10.79
CA ILE A 501 5.78 20.46 9.84
C ILE A 501 5.39 19.00 9.95
N GLY A 502 4.18 18.74 10.43
CA GLY A 502 3.75 17.38 10.73
C GLY A 502 2.27 17.10 10.51
N MET A 503 2.01 15.84 10.16
CA MET A 503 0.72 15.19 10.17
C MET A 503 0.87 13.93 11.02
N TYR A 504 0.32 13.91 12.24
CA TYR A 504 0.51 12.76 13.14
C TYR A 504 -0.40 11.58 12.84
N GLN A 505 -1.54 11.84 12.19
CA GLN A 505 -2.57 10.86 11.86
C GLN A 505 -3.26 11.23 10.55
N LEU A 506 -3.73 10.22 9.83
CA LEU A 506 -4.59 10.42 8.67
C LEU A 506 -6.00 10.83 9.12
N PRO A 507 -6.67 11.74 8.39
CA PRO A 507 -8.08 11.99 8.59
C PRO A 507 -8.91 10.69 8.52
N PRO A 508 -9.93 10.51 9.39
CA PRO A 508 -10.70 9.26 9.43
C PRO A 508 -11.36 8.87 8.09
N SER A 509 -11.74 9.86 7.27
CA SER A 509 -12.28 9.66 5.92
C SER A 509 -11.25 8.97 5.01
N LEU A 510 -10.02 9.48 5.00
CA LEU A 510 -8.90 8.94 4.23
C LEU A 510 -8.46 7.59 4.78
N GLU A 511 -8.33 7.47 6.11
CA GLU A 511 -7.90 6.24 6.76
C GLU A 511 -8.80 5.05 6.41
N ASN A 512 -10.12 5.20 6.56
CA ASN A 512 -11.07 4.13 6.25
C ASN A 512 -11.05 3.74 4.77
N ARG A 513 -10.90 4.73 3.88
CA ARG A 513 -10.81 4.50 2.45
C ARG A 513 -9.54 3.74 2.07
N PHE A 514 -8.39 4.15 2.57
CA PHE A 514 -7.12 3.48 2.28
C PHE A 514 -7.03 2.09 2.93
N LYS A 515 -7.61 1.89 4.12
CA LYS A 515 -7.79 0.55 4.71
C LYS A 515 -8.62 -0.36 3.81
N MET A 516 -9.71 0.14 3.25
CA MET A 516 -10.52 -0.64 2.29
C MET A 516 -9.66 -1.03 1.08
N TYR A 517 -8.92 -0.10 0.50
CA TYR A 517 -8.11 -0.35 -0.68
C TYR A 517 -6.92 -1.29 -0.42
N LEU A 518 -6.16 -1.08 0.65
CA LEU A 518 -4.88 -1.75 0.87
C LEU A 518 -4.97 -3.01 1.74
N ASN A 519 -5.95 -3.10 2.66
CA ASN A 519 -6.09 -4.26 3.54
C ASN A 519 -7.25 -5.17 3.13
N VAL A 520 -8.41 -4.60 2.75
CA VAL A 520 -9.64 -5.37 2.52
C VAL A 520 -9.70 -5.94 1.10
N LEU A 521 -9.51 -5.10 0.07
CA LEU A 521 -9.65 -5.55 -1.32
C LEU A 521 -8.69 -6.71 -1.71
N PRO A 522 -7.39 -6.70 -1.34
CA PRO A 522 -6.49 -7.82 -1.66
C PRO A 522 -6.94 -9.12 -1.00
N VAL A 523 -7.38 -9.06 0.26
CA VAL A 523 -7.86 -10.23 0.99
C VAL A 523 -9.17 -10.75 0.39
N VAL A 524 -10.09 -9.86 0.00
CA VAL A 524 -11.34 -10.23 -0.66
C VAL A 524 -11.08 -10.92 -1.99
N GLU A 525 -10.12 -10.44 -2.79
CA GLU A 525 -9.71 -11.08 -4.04
C GLU A 525 -9.19 -12.51 -3.79
N GLN A 526 -8.27 -12.67 -2.83
CA GLN A 526 -7.72 -13.98 -2.47
C GLN A 526 -8.81 -14.95 -1.97
N VAL A 527 -9.68 -14.48 -1.06
CA VAL A 527 -10.79 -15.29 -0.52
C VAL A 527 -11.78 -15.67 -1.63
N ALA A 528 -12.14 -14.73 -2.51
CA ALA A 528 -13.02 -14.99 -3.64
C ALA A 528 -12.41 -16.03 -4.59
N MET A 529 -11.11 -15.92 -4.89
CA MET A 529 -10.39 -16.89 -5.70
C MET A 529 -10.46 -18.30 -5.08
N TYR A 530 -10.10 -18.46 -3.80
CA TYR A 530 -10.15 -19.76 -3.14
C TYR A 530 -11.57 -20.32 -3.03
N ALA A 531 -12.56 -19.47 -2.72
CA ALA A 531 -13.96 -19.87 -2.66
C ALA A 531 -14.46 -20.38 -4.02
N LEU A 532 -14.13 -19.69 -5.12
CA LEU A 532 -14.49 -20.10 -6.48
C LEU A 532 -13.85 -21.43 -6.88
N PHE A 533 -12.60 -21.67 -6.48
CA PHE A 533 -11.94 -22.96 -6.71
C PHE A 533 -12.57 -24.09 -5.91
N VAL A 534 -12.83 -23.90 -4.61
CA VAL A 534 -13.45 -24.91 -3.73
C VAL A 534 -14.87 -25.22 -4.19
N VAL A 535 -15.71 -24.21 -4.43
CA VAL A 535 -17.08 -24.39 -4.91
C VAL A 535 -17.08 -25.06 -6.29
N GLY A 536 -16.19 -24.63 -7.19
CA GLY A 536 -16.04 -25.23 -8.51
C GLY A 536 -15.67 -26.72 -8.43
N ALA A 537 -14.69 -27.07 -7.61
CA ALA A 537 -14.25 -28.45 -7.41
C ALA A 537 -15.35 -29.32 -6.76
N LEU A 538 -16.05 -28.81 -5.76
CA LEU A 538 -17.16 -29.52 -5.11
C LEU A 538 -18.32 -29.77 -6.08
N LEU A 539 -18.68 -28.80 -6.93
CA LEU A 539 -19.74 -28.96 -7.93
C LEU A 539 -19.35 -29.97 -9.01
N VAL A 540 -18.11 -29.95 -9.49
CA VAL A 540 -17.63 -30.92 -10.50
C VAL A 540 -17.54 -32.33 -9.90
N THR A 541 -16.98 -32.49 -8.70
CA THR A 541 -16.91 -33.80 -8.04
C THR A 541 -18.29 -34.35 -7.69
N PHE A 542 -19.21 -33.51 -7.21
CA PHE A 542 -20.58 -33.90 -6.90
C PHE A 542 -21.37 -34.29 -8.15
N THR A 543 -21.22 -33.56 -9.26
CA THR A 543 -21.86 -33.93 -10.54
C THR A 543 -21.29 -35.23 -11.09
N ILE A 544 -19.96 -35.43 -11.03
CA ILE A 544 -19.32 -36.70 -11.40
C ILE A 544 -19.85 -37.84 -10.52
N TYR A 545 -19.90 -37.66 -9.21
CA TYR A 545 -20.44 -38.66 -8.28
C TYR A 545 -21.90 -39.01 -8.58
N ILE A 546 -22.77 -38.02 -8.84
CA ILE A 546 -24.15 -38.32 -9.23
C ILE A 546 -24.19 -39.07 -10.54
N VAL A 547 -23.42 -38.66 -11.56
CA VAL A 547 -23.40 -39.35 -12.85
C VAL A 547 -22.90 -40.78 -12.68
N THR A 548 -21.79 -41.02 -11.99
CA THR A 548 -21.24 -42.37 -11.80
C THR A 548 -22.15 -43.22 -10.90
N PHE A 549 -22.56 -42.72 -9.73
CA PHE A 549 -23.35 -43.50 -8.77
C PHE A 549 -24.79 -43.74 -9.25
N LYS A 550 -25.53 -42.73 -9.76
CA LYS A 550 -26.92 -42.94 -10.23
C LYS A 550 -27.02 -43.64 -11.57
N VAL A 551 -26.05 -43.48 -12.50
CA VAL A 551 -26.14 -44.13 -13.82
C VAL A 551 -25.59 -45.55 -13.77
N MET A 552 -24.52 -45.80 -13.01
CA MET A 552 -23.87 -47.11 -12.93
C MET A 552 -24.62 -48.08 -12.00
N PHE A 553 -25.08 -47.67 -10.81
CA PHE A 553 -25.81 -48.56 -9.88
C PHE A 553 -27.30 -48.76 -10.19
N LYS A 554 -27.90 -47.94 -11.07
CA LYS A 554 -29.28 -48.17 -11.53
C LYS A 554 -29.38 -49.26 -12.61
N PHE A 555 -28.23 -49.67 -13.17
CA PHE A 555 -28.15 -50.74 -14.18
C PHE A 555 -28.36 -52.14 -13.58
N ASP A 556 -28.01 -52.34 -12.31
CA ASP A 556 -28.03 -53.68 -11.70
C ASP A 556 -29.45 -54.18 -11.36
N LYS A 557 -30.38 -53.27 -11.01
CA LYS A 557 -31.77 -53.66 -10.72
C LYS A 557 -32.58 -54.09 -11.95
N ASN A 558 -32.17 -53.71 -13.16
CA ASN A 558 -32.90 -54.07 -14.39
C ASN A 558 -32.34 -55.33 -15.08
N MET A 559 -31.11 -55.75 -14.79
CA MET A 559 -30.55 -56.97 -15.37
C MET A 559 -31.19 -58.23 -14.77
N HIS A 560 -31.60 -58.21 -13.50
CA HIS A 560 -32.28 -59.36 -12.88
C HIS A 560 -33.74 -59.58 -13.32
N LYS A 561 -34.42 -58.58 -13.87
CA LYS A 561 -35.79 -58.75 -14.39
C LYS A 561 -35.86 -59.31 -15.81
N GLY A 562 -34.79 -59.16 -16.61
CA GLY A 562 -34.75 -59.67 -18.00
C GLY A 562 -34.39 -61.15 -18.14
N ILE A 563 -33.78 -61.76 -17.13
CA ILE A 563 -33.31 -63.15 -17.19
C ILE A 563 -34.43 -64.16 -16.82
N TRP A 564 -35.48 -63.72 -16.10
CA TRP A 564 -36.59 -64.59 -15.70
C TRP A 564 -37.73 -64.72 -16.72
N LEU A 565 -37.71 -63.96 -17.82
CA LEU A 565 -38.81 -63.92 -18.80
C LEU A 565 -38.53 -64.62 -20.14
N ASN A 566 -37.32 -65.14 -20.36
CA ASN A 566 -36.93 -65.77 -21.64
C ASN A 566 -36.64 -67.28 -21.56
N LYS A 567 -37.11 -67.98 -20.52
CA LYS A 567 -36.88 -69.43 -20.37
C LYS A 567 -38.16 -70.27 -20.27
N CYS A 568 -39.19 -69.91 -21.03
CA CYS A 568 -40.32 -70.80 -21.33
C CYS A 568 -40.74 -70.62 -22.79
N GLY A 569 -40.10 -71.35 -23.71
CA GLY A 569 -40.50 -71.29 -25.11
C GLY A 569 -39.64 -72.03 -26.14
N SER A 570 -39.31 -73.30 -25.93
CA SER A 570 -39.13 -74.26 -27.05
C SER A 570 -38.99 -75.70 -26.52
N LYS A 571 -39.89 -76.59 -26.97
CA LYS A 571 -39.89 -78.04 -26.73
C LYS A 571 -39.02 -78.73 -27.78
N ILE A 572 -38.21 -79.70 -27.37
CA ILE A 572 -37.73 -80.81 -28.22
C ILE A 572 -37.77 -82.11 -27.37
N TYR A 573 -38.41 -83.16 -27.92
CA TYR A 573 -38.57 -84.53 -27.39
C TYR A 573 -37.19 -85.22 -27.13
N SER A 574 -36.98 -86.25 -26.31
CA SER A 574 -37.76 -87.47 -26.02
C SER A 574 -37.37 -88.14 -24.68
N GLN A 575 -38.16 -89.15 -24.32
CA GLN A 575 -38.40 -89.86 -23.06
C GLN A 575 -37.28 -90.84 -22.63
N CYS A 576 -37.01 -90.90 -21.32
CA CYS A 576 -36.78 -92.16 -20.61
C CYS A 576 -37.68 -92.18 -19.36
N GLU A 577 -38.63 -93.11 -19.41
CA GLU A 577 -39.55 -93.67 -18.40
C GLU A 577 -38.73 -94.30 -17.24
N ILE A 578 -39.13 -94.49 -15.96
CA ILE A 578 -40.38 -94.86 -15.26
C ILE A 578 -40.20 -94.49 -13.72
N PRO A 579 -41.14 -94.74 -12.78
CA PRO A 579 -42.22 -93.88 -12.29
C PRO A 579 -42.14 -93.50 -10.78
N MET A 580 -42.95 -92.55 -10.32
CA MET A 580 -43.72 -92.59 -9.05
C MET A 580 -44.87 -91.58 -9.19
N THR A 581 -46.09 -92.05 -9.52
CA THR A 581 -47.26 -92.20 -8.63
C THR A 581 -47.83 -90.90 -8.07
N ASP A 582 -49.00 -90.57 -8.62
CA ASP A 582 -50.20 -89.95 -8.04
C ASP A 582 -50.11 -88.54 -7.45
N ALA A 583 -51.05 -87.63 -7.66
CA ALA A 583 -52.09 -87.41 -8.65
C ALA A 583 -52.63 -86.00 -8.30
N ASP A 584 -52.70 -85.16 -9.32
CA ASP A 584 -53.52 -83.97 -9.53
C ASP A 584 -54.66 -83.67 -8.52
N ASP A 585 -54.91 -82.39 -8.21
CA ASP A 585 -55.84 -81.60 -9.03
C ASP A 585 -56.00 -80.13 -8.59
N LYS A 586 -56.20 -79.27 -9.60
CA LYS A 586 -56.86 -77.95 -9.61
C LYS A 586 -56.19 -76.73 -8.99
N CYS A 587 -55.30 -76.15 -9.81
CA CYS A 587 -55.41 -74.72 -10.13
C CYS A 587 -56.65 -74.47 -10.99
N THR A 588 -57.30 -73.32 -10.77
CA THR A 588 -58.37 -72.67 -11.55
C THR A 588 -59.76 -72.74 -10.92
N LYS A 589 -59.94 -71.99 -9.83
CA LYS A 589 -61.22 -71.35 -9.53
C LYS A 589 -61.02 -69.89 -9.16
N LEU A 590 -61.70 -69.06 -9.95
CA LEU A 590 -62.11 -67.69 -9.66
C LEU A 590 -61.05 -66.60 -9.67
N ASN A 591 -60.75 -66.18 -10.90
CA ASN A 591 -60.44 -64.81 -11.27
C ASN A 591 -61.63 -63.84 -11.04
N ASN A 592 -62.39 -64.02 -9.95
CA ASN A 592 -63.54 -63.21 -9.55
C ASN A 592 -63.67 -63.24 -8.02
N LYS A 593 -62.77 -62.52 -7.35
CA LYS A 593 -62.97 -61.97 -6.00
C LYS A 593 -62.05 -60.76 -5.79
N LEU A 594 -61.96 -59.92 -6.83
CA LEU A 594 -61.66 -58.50 -6.68
C LEU A 594 -63.02 -57.80 -6.53
N ASN A 595 -63.16 -57.02 -5.47
CA ASN A 595 -64.36 -56.33 -4.99
C ASN A 595 -65.15 -57.13 -3.94
N GLU A 596 -65.17 -56.57 -2.72
CA GLU A 596 -65.88 -56.98 -1.51
C GLU A 596 -65.25 -58.08 -0.63
N ARG A 597 -64.30 -57.67 0.23
CA ARG A 597 -64.49 -57.61 1.69
C ARG A 597 -63.15 -57.26 2.36
N ILE A 598 -62.92 -55.95 2.41
CA ILE A 598 -62.27 -55.33 3.56
C ILE A 598 -63.26 -55.44 4.72
N SER A 599 -62.72 -55.64 5.93
CA SER A 599 -63.39 -55.75 7.24
C SER A 599 -63.73 -57.18 7.68
N LEU A 600 -62.84 -57.77 8.49
CA LEU A 600 -63.02 -57.83 9.95
C LEU A 600 -61.85 -58.61 10.57
N ASN A 601 -61.14 -57.91 11.48
CA ASN A 601 -60.55 -58.37 12.75
C ASN A 601 -59.70 -59.66 12.76
N ASP A 602 -58.49 -59.69 13.31
CA ASP A 602 -58.07 -59.15 14.61
C ASP A 602 -56.83 -58.25 14.52
N ARG A 603 -56.77 -57.09 15.22
CA ARG A 603 -56.75 -56.87 16.68
C ARG A 603 -55.59 -57.57 17.39
N ASN A 604 -54.52 -56.81 17.60
CA ASN A 604 -54.00 -56.37 18.89
C ASN A 604 -52.68 -55.66 18.59
N SER A 605 -52.28 -54.54 19.16
CA SER A 605 -52.66 -53.73 20.33
C SER A 605 -51.49 -52.73 20.43
N ILE A 606 -51.54 -51.45 20.78
CA ILE A 606 -52.54 -50.51 21.24
C ILE A 606 -51.86 -49.12 21.09
N LYS A 607 -52.63 -48.17 20.52
CA LYS A 607 -52.85 -46.76 20.90
C LYS A 607 -51.65 -45.90 21.37
N GLY A 608 -51.57 -44.62 21.02
CA GLY A 608 -52.50 -43.70 20.34
C GLY A 608 -51.73 -42.39 20.10
N GLY A 609 -51.88 -41.73 18.95
CA GLY A 609 -52.87 -40.65 18.74
C GLY A 609 -52.16 -39.31 18.98
N LYS A 610 -51.75 -38.58 17.93
CA LYS A 610 -52.54 -37.52 17.23
C LYS A 610 -53.19 -36.55 18.23
N SER A 611 -53.18 -35.24 18.08
CA SER A 611 -52.83 -34.30 17.00
C SER A 611 -53.17 -32.92 17.60
N SER A 612 -52.62 -31.79 17.18
CA SER A 612 -53.10 -31.06 16.01
C SER A 612 -52.67 -29.60 16.16
N SER A 613 -52.38 -28.96 15.01
CA SER A 613 -52.59 -27.53 14.66
C SER A 613 -52.03 -26.43 15.57
N TYR A 614 -51.42 -25.39 14.99
CA TYR A 614 -52.10 -24.12 14.68
C TYR A 614 -51.14 -23.12 14.02
N GLU A 615 -51.69 -22.40 13.04
CA GLU A 615 -51.20 -21.12 12.54
C GLU A 615 -51.34 -20.03 13.60
N ALA A 616 -50.29 -19.20 13.69
CA ALA A 616 -50.26 -17.73 13.68
C ALA A 616 -51.10 -16.86 14.64
N VAL A 617 -50.39 -15.83 15.14
CA VAL A 617 -50.79 -14.42 15.42
C VAL A 617 -51.02 -13.98 16.89
N ASP A 618 -50.16 -13.01 17.25
CA ASP A 618 -50.25 -11.83 18.15
C ASP A 618 -50.31 -11.86 19.69
N GLN A 619 -49.29 -11.14 20.21
CA GLN A 619 -49.28 -10.03 21.17
C GLN A 619 -49.36 -10.22 22.71
N SER A 620 -48.32 -9.61 23.30
CA SER A 620 -48.28 -8.68 24.45
C SER A 620 -48.14 -9.22 25.88
N ASP A 621 -47.02 -8.78 26.46
CA ASP A 621 -46.83 -8.17 27.79
C ASP A 621 -46.33 -8.96 29.01
N SER A 622 -45.36 -8.29 29.64
CA SER A 622 -44.99 -8.24 31.07
C SER A 622 -43.92 -9.21 31.65
N GLU A 623 -42.73 -8.61 31.84
CA GLU A 623 -41.97 -8.43 33.09
C GLU A 623 -41.39 -9.59 33.92
N SER A 624 -40.16 -9.30 34.40
CA SER A 624 -39.39 -9.84 35.55
C SER A 624 -38.81 -11.26 35.43
N GLU A 625 -37.70 -11.66 36.02
CA GLU A 625 -36.44 -11.14 36.58
C GLU A 625 -35.74 -12.42 37.15
N PHE A 626 -34.44 -12.38 37.48
CA PHE A 626 -33.66 -13.35 38.28
C PHE A 626 -32.94 -14.57 37.63
N ASP A 627 -31.62 -14.35 37.48
CA ASP A 627 -30.47 -15.06 38.11
C ASP A 627 -30.17 -16.57 37.89
N LEU A 628 -29.00 -16.77 37.25
CA LEU A 628 -27.76 -17.44 37.71
C LEU A 628 -27.82 -18.74 38.57
N GLU A 629 -27.19 -19.79 38.03
CA GLU A 629 -26.19 -20.71 38.65
C GLU A 629 -25.84 -21.78 37.58
N VAL A 630 -24.63 -21.89 37.01
CA VAL A 630 -23.33 -22.36 37.53
C VAL A 630 -23.43 -23.66 38.33
N ILE A 631 -22.97 -24.75 37.73
CA ILE A 631 -22.40 -25.91 38.42
C ILE A 631 -21.11 -26.31 37.71
N ASP A 632 -20.03 -26.27 38.49
CA ASP A 632 -18.67 -26.74 38.25
C ASP A 632 -18.59 -28.27 38.06
N ASP A 633 -17.51 -28.73 37.44
CA ASP A 633 -16.85 -29.97 37.88
C ASP A 633 -15.33 -29.76 37.87
N GLU A 634 -14.77 -29.74 39.08
CA GLU A 634 -13.34 -29.80 39.38
C GLU A 634 -12.77 -31.20 39.10
N CYS A 635 -11.49 -31.25 38.73
CA CYS A 635 -10.60 -32.32 39.17
C CYS A 635 -9.28 -31.68 39.62
N GLN A 636 -9.01 -31.85 40.91
CA GLN A 636 -7.90 -31.31 41.69
C GLN A 636 -6.95 -32.46 42.11
N PHE A 637 -5.84 -32.07 42.75
CA PHE A 637 -4.84 -32.85 43.52
C PHE A 637 -3.64 -33.41 42.73
N ASP A 638 -2.38 -33.28 43.15
CA ASP A 638 -1.71 -32.78 44.38
C ASP A 638 -0.21 -32.62 44.00
N GLY A 639 0.70 -31.87 44.62
CA GLY A 639 0.79 -31.26 45.94
C GLY A 639 2.27 -31.14 46.36
N SER A 640 2.53 -30.29 47.36
CA SER A 640 3.78 -30.02 48.13
C SER A 640 4.73 -28.92 47.58
N ASN A 641 4.66 -27.68 48.08
CA ASN A 641 5.15 -27.09 49.37
C ASN A 641 6.68 -26.80 49.33
N VAL A 642 7.18 -25.60 49.67
CA VAL A 642 7.29 -25.04 51.03
C VAL A 642 7.84 -23.57 50.97
N THR A 643 7.14 -22.64 51.64
CA THR A 643 7.55 -21.38 52.36
C THR A 643 8.36 -20.27 51.65
N GLY A 644 8.18 -18.96 51.88
CA GLY A 644 7.38 -18.18 52.85
C GLY A 644 7.78 -16.67 52.81
N ASN A 645 7.02 -15.84 53.53
CA ASN A 645 7.08 -14.36 53.76
C ASN A 645 6.70 -13.47 52.55
N VAL A 646 5.63 -12.64 52.54
CA VAL A 646 5.02 -11.72 53.53
C VAL A 646 5.96 -10.61 53.97
N ASP A 647 5.90 -9.45 53.29
CA ASP A 647 5.49 -8.16 53.88
C ASP A 647 5.46 -7.02 52.84
N ASP A 648 4.52 -6.10 53.08
CA ASP A 648 4.54 -4.66 52.79
C ASP A 648 3.85 -3.98 51.57
N LEU A 649 2.83 -3.17 51.96
CA LEU A 649 2.34 -1.86 51.48
C LEU A 649 1.80 -1.75 50.03
N LYS A 650 0.50 -1.58 49.74
CA LYS A 650 -0.52 -0.57 50.15
C LYS A 650 -0.20 0.88 49.72
N LEU A 651 -1.12 1.43 48.89
CA LEU A 651 -1.39 2.87 48.58
C LEU A 651 -0.39 3.55 47.60
N GLN A 652 -0.75 4.41 46.64
CA GLN A 652 -1.99 5.11 46.31
C GLN A 652 -1.92 5.69 44.88
N ILE A 653 -3.11 5.89 44.32
CA ILE A 653 -3.49 6.63 43.11
C ILE A 653 -3.05 8.12 43.19
N SER A 654 -2.49 8.67 42.11
CA SER A 654 -2.59 10.08 41.62
C SER A 654 -1.31 10.54 40.90
N HIS A 655 -1.28 10.44 39.56
CA HIS A 655 -0.91 11.55 38.66
C HIS A 655 -1.20 11.21 37.20
#